data_AF-A0A8J6WS34-F1
#
_entry.id   AF-A0A8J6WS34-F1
#
_cell.length_a   1.000
_cell.length_b   1.000
_cell.length_c   1.000
_cell.angle_alpha   90.00
_cell.angle_beta   90.00
_cell.angle_gamma   90.00
#
_symmetry.space_group_name_H-M   'P 1'
#
loop_
_entity.id
_entity.type
_entity.pdbx_description
1 polymer ?
#
loop_
_entity_poly.entity_id
_entity_poly.type
_entity_poly.pdbx_seq_one_letter_code
_entity_poly.pdbx_strand_id
1 'polypeptide(L)'
;MVVRSPAAPPTPWSKSLAQPQIHETAYVHSVSNITGDVHIGANVLVAAGTHIRANEGSPFYISSGTTIQDGVVIHGLDKGRVLGDDQNQYSVWIGSNASIMHKALIHGPAYVGDDCFIGFRSTVFNARIGKGCIVMMHALIQDVEIPPGRYVPSGAVVTNQHQADRLPDVEPSDIEFARHVVGINDALRSGYLSAEDIACTIPIRNKSTEPHTSGLDTPKVDQGSGNRNHQESTMQLSSEVLQQVRQLMAGGYRIGAEHVDQRRFRTNSWQSCTPIQANSESQAIAALQACLAEHQGEYVRLFGIDTKGKQRVSELIIQRPGDPQVTASSSATSRSSNNANHSTYQSSYTASASGSKLPADVQQQIRSLINQGYQIGTEHVDARRFRMNSWTSCSPIQSTHEGQVFADLEACLNEHQGEYVRLFGINPKGRQRVGEIIIQRPGEESGAQTHSTTRSVATSSASSSASSASSTVSGDLRDQVRQLLNQGCRIGTEYANERHYRTNSWKSGPSIQASSESQAIAALEAFLAEHAGEYVRLIGVDPQAKRRVVEQVIQRPGDSSRNSQPSGQASSHSSNGASSYSSSASNGHRSAATSSGSSSGLPAEVQQQVRQLLNQGCRIGTEYADERRYRTSSWKSGPSIQSNNESEVLASLRAIAGEHEGEYVRLIGVDPKAKRRVLELLIQQPNAVAQR
;
A
#
# COMPACT_ATOMS: atom_id res chain seq x y z
N MET A 1 30.20 5.61 -20.96
CA MET A 1 28.80 5.13 -21.01
C MET A 1 27.94 6.28 -21.53
N VAL A 2 27.16 6.10 -22.59
CA VAL A 2 26.41 7.22 -23.21
C VAL A 2 25.11 7.43 -22.44
N VAL A 3 25.06 8.45 -21.59
CA VAL A 3 23.79 9.01 -21.09
C VAL A 3 22.99 9.42 -22.32
N ARG A 4 21.79 8.86 -22.48
CA ARG A 4 20.88 9.29 -23.55
C ARG A 4 20.20 10.56 -23.09
N SER A 5 20.76 11.70 -23.48
CA SER A 5 20.19 13.04 -23.26
C SER A 5 19.62 13.64 -24.55
N PRO A 6 18.59 13.04 -25.19
CA PRO A 6 18.06 13.60 -26.42
C PRO A 6 17.38 14.94 -26.17
N ALA A 7 17.44 15.81 -27.18
CA ALA A 7 16.63 17.01 -27.23
C ALA A 7 15.13 16.67 -27.17
N ALA A 8 14.31 17.62 -26.73
CA ALA A 8 12.86 17.54 -26.91
C ALA A 8 12.55 17.43 -28.42
N PRO A 9 11.64 16.54 -28.84
CA PRO A 9 11.23 16.43 -30.23
C PRO A 9 10.44 17.68 -30.66
N PRO A 10 10.44 18.03 -31.96
CA PRO A 10 9.57 19.06 -32.49
C PRO A 10 8.10 18.60 -32.41
N THR A 11 7.23 19.47 -31.89
CA THR A 11 5.80 19.21 -31.71
C THR A 11 4.99 20.48 -32.04
N PRO A 12 3.65 20.40 -32.13
CA PRO A 12 2.81 21.59 -32.31
C PRO A 12 2.95 22.63 -31.18
N TRP A 13 3.25 22.20 -29.95
CA TRP A 13 3.38 23.07 -28.77
C TRP A 13 4.81 23.54 -28.48
N SER A 14 5.84 22.86 -29.03
CA SER A 14 7.24 23.27 -28.84
C SER A 14 8.12 22.98 -30.05
N LYS A 15 8.92 23.98 -30.43
CA LYS A 15 9.93 23.91 -31.50
C LYS A 15 11.36 24.19 -30.98
N SER A 16 11.56 24.31 -29.67
CA SER A 16 12.82 24.78 -29.09
C SER A 16 13.97 23.77 -29.17
N LEU A 17 13.66 22.48 -29.34
CA LEU A 17 14.64 21.38 -29.33
C LEU A 17 15.58 21.44 -28.11
N ALA A 18 15.05 21.90 -26.97
CA ALA A 18 15.82 22.07 -25.73
C ALA A 18 16.45 20.75 -25.28
N GLN A 19 17.65 20.85 -24.70
CA GLN A 19 18.43 19.72 -24.18
C GLN A 19 18.61 19.84 -22.67
N PRO A 20 18.83 18.70 -21.96
CA PRO A 20 19.08 18.72 -20.53
C PRO A 20 20.34 19.54 -20.20
N GLN A 21 20.23 20.40 -19.18
CA GLN A 21 21.35 21.14 -18.59
C GLN A 21 21.72 20.47 -17.28
N ILE A 22 22.86 19.77 -17.24
CA ILE A 22 23.30 18.95 -16.11
C ILE A 22 24.56 19.55 -15.52
N HIS A 23 24.53 19.89 -14.23
CA HIS A 23 25.70 20.42 -13.53
C HIS A 23 26.84 19.39 -13.48
N GLU A 24 28.09 19.84 -13.59
CA GLU A 24 29.29 18.97 -13.68
C GLU A 24 29.49 18.05 -12.46
N THR A 25 29.02 18.49 -11.29
CA THR A 25 29.11 17.72 -10.04
C THR A 25 27.98 16.70 -9.88
N ALA A 26 26.96 16.75 -10.73
CA ALA A 26 25.86 15.79 -10.67
C ALA A 26 26.33 14.44 -11.22
N TYR A 27 25.84 13.35 -10.64
CA TYR A 27 26.04 12.01 -11.18
C TYR A 27 24.76 11.53 -11.84
N VAL A 28 24.86 11.10 -13.10
CA VAL A 28 23.74 10.53 -13.85
C VAL A 28 24.09 9.12 -14.28
N HIS A 29 23.39 8.14 -13.71
CA HIS A 29 23.63 6.74 -14.03
C HIS A 29 23.34 6.45 -15.51
N SER A 30 24.18 5.61 -16.11
CA SER A 30 24.18 5.34 -17.56
C SER A 30 22.90 4.76 -18.14
N VAL A 31 22.13 4.03 -17.33
CA VAL A 31 20.82 3.45 -17.73
C VAL A 31 19.64 4.33 -17.33
N SER A 32 19.84 5.63 -17.15
CA SER A 32 18.77 6.62 -17.04
C SER A 32 18.48 7.27 -18.40
N ASN A 33 17.32 7.93 -18.53
CA ASN A 33 16.95 8.68 -19.72
C ASN A 33 16.40 10.05 -19.32
N ILE A 34 17.03 11.11 -19.82
CA ILE A 34 16.68 12.50 -19.52
C ILE A 34 16.45 13.22 -20.85
N THR A 35 15.25 13.73 -21.09
CA THR A 35 14.86 14.31 -22.38
C THR A 35 14.25 15.69 -22.21
N GLY A 36 14.66 16.62 -23.07
CA GLY A 36 14.03 17.94 -23.17
C GLY A 36 14.60 19.00 -22.21
N ASP A 37 13.78 20.01 -21.93
CA ASP A 37 14.17 21.17 -21.10
C ASP A 37 14.17 20.82 -19.61
N VAL A 38 15.27 20.23 -19.16
CA VAL A 38 15.47 19.73 -17.80
C VAL A 38 16.74 20.35 -17.23
N HIS A 39 16.62 21.04 -16.09
CA HIS A 39 17.76 21.60 -15.37
C HIS A 39 18.06 20.72 -14.15
N ILE A 40 19.28 20.21 -14.07
CA ILE A 40 19.79 19.39 -12.97
C ILE A 40 20.92 20.14 -12.27
N GLY A 41 20.68 20.51 -11.01
CA GLY A 41 21.58 21.29 -10.18
C GLY A 41 22.80 20.51 -9.66
N ALA A 42 23.62 21.21 -8.88
CA ALA A 42 24.85 20.66 -8.30
C ALA A 42 24.58 19.51 -7.33
N ASN A 43 25.52 18.58 -7.23
CA ASN A 43 25.47 17.42 -6.32
C ASN A 43 24.19 16.56 -6.41
N VAL A 44 23.48 16.59 -7.54
CA VAL A 44 22.33 15.70 -7.76
C VAL A 44 22.80 14.29 -8.11
N LEU A 45 22.11 13.28 -7.58
CA LEU A 45 22.27 11.87 -7.97
C LEU A 45 21.03 11.42 -8.74
N VAL A 46 21.22 10.96 -9.99
CA VAL A 46 20.17 10.28 -10.78
C VAL A 46 20.52 8.80 -10.93
N ALA A 47 19.73 7.94 -10.31
CA ALA A 47 19.97 6.50 -10.25
C ALA A 47 19.45 5.74 -11.49
N ALA A 48 19.67 4.44 -11.51
CA ALA A 48 19.40 3.57 -12.65
C ALA A 48 17.90 3.45 -13.00
N GLY A 49 17.58 3.35 -14.29
CA GLY A 49 16.20 3.16 -14.76
C GLY A 49 15.28 4.38 -14.61
N THR A 50 15.83 5.53 -14.21
CA THR A 50 15.09 6.78 -14.08
C THR A 50 14.70 7.35 -15.45
N HIS A 51 13.48 7.86 -15.57
CA HIS A 51 12.98 8.53 -16.77
C HIS A 51 12.49 9.95 -16.46
N ILE A 52 13.22 10.97 -16.94
CA ILE A 52 12.87 12.39 -16.79
C ILE A 52 12.58 12.93 -18.18
N ARG A 53 11.33 13.29 -18.48
CA ARG A 53 10.93 13.62 -19.86
C ARG A 53 10.08 14.88 -19.93
N ALA A 54 10.73 15.99 -20.29
CA ALA A 54 10.16 17.32 -20.51
C ALA A 54 9.90 17.58 -22.01
N ASN A 55 9.01 16.79 -22.62
CA ASN A 55 8.64 16.94 -24.03
C ASN A 55 7.19 17.41 -24.26
N GLU A 56 6.37 17.41 -23.20
CA GLU A 56 5.00 17.92 -23.20
C GLU A 56 4.93 19.14 -22.28
N GLY A 57 4.84 18.93 -20.97
CA GLY A 57 5.11 19.97 -19.97
C GLY A 57 6.60 20.25 -19.85
N SER A 58 6.98 21.53 -19.87
CA SER A 58 8.35 22.01 -19.68
C SER A 58 8.36 23.46 -19.15
N PRO A 59 9.46 23.96 -18.53
CA PRO A 59 10.68 23.23 -18.14
C PRO A 59 10.51 22.43 -16.84
N PHE A 60 11.45 21.52 -16.57
CA PHE A 60 11.62 20.88 -15.26
C PHE A 60 12.89 21.40 -14.57
N TYR A 61 12.83 21.58 -13.24
CA TYR A 61 13.96 22.01 -12.42
C TYR A 61 14.17 21.07 -11.23
N ILE A 62 15.39 20.59 -11.08
CA ILE A 62 15.83 19.72 -9.99
C ILE A 62 17.01 20.43 -9.31
N SER A 63 16.76 20.99 -8.13
CA SER A 63 17.76 21.78 -7.40
C SER A 63 18.86 20.93 -6.77
N SER A 64 19.86 21.58 -6.18
CA SER A 64 21.08 20.96 -5.70
C SER A 64 20.89 19.99 -4.53
N GLY A 65 21.77 18.98 -4.44
CA GLY A 65 21.78 18.02 -3.34
C GLY A 65 20.60 17.04 -3.34
N THR A 66 19.73 17.12 -4.34
CA THR A 66 18.57 16.25 -4.49
C THR A 66 18.94 14.90 -5.07
N THR A 67 18.24 13.85 -4.66
CA THR A 67 18.42 12.50 -5.21
C THR A 67 17.17 12.02 -5.93
N ILE A 68 17.35 11.44 -7.11
CA ILE A 68 16.33 10.82 -7.95
C ILE A 68 16.66 9.33 -8.07
N GLN A 69 15.93 8.49 -7.32
CA GLN A 69 16.26 7.08 -7.14
C GLN A 69 15.73 6.16 -8.24
N ASP A 70 16.06 4.88 -8.15
CA ASP A 70 15.83 3.91 -9.22
C ASP A 70 14.38 3.86 -9.70
N GLY A 71 14.21 3.90 -11.02
CA GLY A 71 12.92 3.77 -11.67
C GLY A 71 11.95 4.93 -11.41
N VAL A 72 12.42 6.06 -10.88
CA VAL A 72 11.58 7.27 -10.75
C VAL A 72 11.18 7.76 -12.14
N VAL A 73 9.95 8.24 -12.25
CA VAL A 73 9.42 8.86 -13.46
C VAL A 73 9.06 10.31 -13.16
N ILE A 74 9.55 11.22 -14.00
CA ILE A 74 9.20 12.65 -13.96
C ILE A 74 8.67 13.05 -15.33
N HIS A 75 7.44 13.55 -15.34
CA HIS A 75 6.74 13.99 -16.55
C HIS A 75 5.84 15.18 -16.22
N GLY A 76 5.22 15.82 -17.22
CA GLY A 76 4.35 16.96 -16.99
C GLY A 76 3.35 17.15 -18.11
N LEU A 77 2.17 17.65 -17.77
CA LEU A 77 1.14 18.02 -18.75
C LEU A 77 1.55 19.28 -19.52
N ASP A 78 1.11 19.40 -20.78
CA ASP A 78 1.33 20.56 -21.64
C ASP A 78 0.92 21.88 -20.95
N LYS A 79 -0.24 21.84 -20.28
CA LYS A 79 -0.82 22.96 -19.54
C LYS A 79 -0.68 22.78 -18.03
N GLY A 80 -0.62 23.90 -17.33
CA GLY A 80 -0.41 23.96 -15.89
C GLY A 80 1.06 24.16 -15.56
N ARG A 81 1.35 25.15 -14.72
CA ARG A 81 2.69 25.48 -14.25
C ARG A 81 2.63 25.78 -12.76
N VAL A 82 3.73 25.53 -12.09
CA VAL A 82 4.01 25.99 -10.73
C VAL A 82 5.04 27.11 -10.78
N LEU A 83 5.03 27.96 -9.75
CA LEU A 83 6.06 28.97 -9.57
C LEU A 83 7.23 28.34 -8.81
N GLY A 84 8.42 28.38 -9.39
CA GLY A 84 9.66 28.02 -8.71
C GLY A 84 10.03 29.06 -7.67
N ASP A 85 11.00 28.73 -6.81
CA ASP A 85 11.46 29.68 -5.78
C ASP A 85 12.17 30.89 -6.40
N ASP A 86 12.73 30.71 -7.59
CA ASP A 86 13.30 31.75 -8.45
C ASP A 86 12.25 32.62 -9.17
N GLN A 87 10.97 32.42 -8.87
CA GLN A 87 9.82 33.12 -9.47
C GLN A 87 9.60 32.85 -10.97
N ASN A 88 10.22 31.81 -11.53
CA ASN A 88 9.95 31.36 -12.90
C ASN A 88 8.87 30.27 -12.94
N GLN A 89 8.28 30.05 -14.12
CA GLN A 89 7.25 29.02 -14.31
C GLN A 89 7.85 27.67 -14.71
N TYR A 90 7.45 26.62 -14.00
CA TYR A 90 7.90 25.24 -14.25
C TYR A 90 6.72 24.29 -14.40
N SER A 91 6.88 23.25 -15.19
CA SER A 91 5.93 22.12 -15.15
C SER A 91 6.23 21.24 -13.92
N VAL A 92 7.51 21.06 -13.59
CA VAL A 92 7.94 20.36 -12.36
C VAL A 92 9.05 21.16 -11.70
N TRP A 93 8.87 21.51 -10.43
CA TRP A 93 9.91 22.06 -9.55
C TRP A 93 10.20 21.08 -8.42
N ILE A 94 11.48 20.73 -8.25
CA ILE A 94 11.97 19.94 -7.11
C ILE A 94 13.08 20.74 -6.44
N GLY A 95 12.83 21.12 -5.19
CA GLY A 95 13.72 21.89 -4.34
C GLY A 95 15.00 21.14 -3.94
N SER A 96 15.80 21.80 -3.12
CA SER A 96 17.14 21.36 -2.72
C SER A 96 17.07 20.28 -1.65
N ASN A 97 18.04 19.36 -1.64
CA ASN A 97 18.11 18.25 -0.67
C ASN A 97 16.84 17.38 -0.61
N ALA A 98 16.03 17.38 -1.67
CA ALA A 98 14.87 16.52 -1.73
C ALA A 98 15.28 15.08 -2.04
N SER A 99 14.55 14.12 -1.51
CA SER A 99 14.77 12.69 -1.73
C SER A 99 13.59 12.08 -2.47
N ILE A 100 13.71 11.92 -3.79
CA ILE A 100 12.68 11.28 -4.62
C ILE A 100 13.01 9.81 -4.75
N MET A 101 12.32 8.98 -3.97
CA MET A 101 12.74 7.61 -3.71
C MET A 101 12.20 6.59 -4.73
N HIS A 102 12.69 5.35 -4.64
CA HIS A 102 12.54 4.34 -5.71
C HIS A 102 11.11 4.21 -6.23
N LYS A 103 10.97 4.29 -7.55
CA LYS A 103 9.71 4.15 -8.30
C LYS A 103 8.64 5.20 -7.96
N ALA A 104 9.01 6.33 -7.35
CA ALA A 104 8.09 7.46 -7.21
C ALA A 104 7.74 8.07 -8.58
N LEU A 105 6.55 8.68 -8.65
CA LEU A 105 6.08 9.41 -9.82
C LEU A 105 5.86 10.88 -9.44
N ILE A 106 6.58 11.79 -10.09
CA ILE A 106 6.34 13.23 -10.01
C ILE A 106 5.76 13.68 -11.34
N HIS A 107 4.51 14.14 -11.35
CA HIS A 107 3.82 14.54 -12.57
C HIS A 107 3.35 16.00 -12.50
N GLY A 108 3.87 16.83 -13.40
CA GLY A 108 3.55 18.25 -13.53
C GLY A 108 2.07 18.53 -13.87
N PRO A 109 1.48 19.64 -13.40
CA PRO A 109 2.12 20.71 -12.61
C PRO A 109 2.40 20.27 -11.17
N ALA A 110 3.66 20.30 -10.74
CA ALA A 110 4.06 19.80 -9.44
C ALA A 110 5.19 20.63 -8.85
N TYR A 111 5.06 20.97 -7.57
CA TYR A 111 6.11 21.61 -6.78
C TYR A 111 6.44 20.72 -5.59
N VAL A 112 7.71 20.39 -5.40
CA VAL A 112 8.24 19.72 -4.21
C VAL A 112 9.26 20.66 -3.59
N GLY A 113 9.04 21.08 -2.35
CA GLY A 113 9.93 22.01 -1.67
C GLY A 113 11.25 21.39 -1.21
N ASP A 114 12.12 22.24 -0.66
CA ASP A 114 13.39 21.81 -0.07
C ASP A 114 13.20 20.76 1.03
N ASP A 115 14.24 19.95 1.25
CA ASP A 115 14.35 19.00 2.36
C ASP A 115 13.19 17.98 2.45
N CYS A 116 12.43 17.80 1.35
CA CYS A 116 11.31 16.86 1.31
C CYS A 116 11.78 15.43 1.09
N PHE A 117 11.10 14.47 1.71
CA PHE A 117 11.25 13.06 1.41
C PHE A 117 9.99 12.55 0.69
N ILE A 118 10.13 12.02 -0.52
CA ILE A 118 9.04 11.40 -1.29
C ILE A 118 9.30 9.90 -1.37
N GLY A 119 8.55 9.14 -0.57
CA GLY A 119 8.74 7.72 -0.32
C GLY A 119 8.48 6.80 -1.52
N PHE A 120 8.79 5.52 -1.31
CA PHE A 120 8.78 4.51 -2.37
C PHE A 120 7.41 4.39 -3.02
N ARG A 121 7.37 4.37 -4.36
CA ARG A 121 6.14 4.23 -5.15
C ARG A 121 5.05 5.26 -4.82
N SER A 122 5.42 6.40 -4.26
CA SER A 122 4.48 7.49 -4.02
C SER A 122 4.32 8.35 -5.27
N THR A 123 3.14 8.94 -5.42
CA THR A 123 2.77 9.76 -6.58
C THR A 123 2.42 11.17 -6.13
N VAL A 124 3.01 12.17 -6.77
CA VAL A 124 2.67 13.59 -6.65
C VAL A 124 2.19 14.09 -8.00
N PHE A 125 0.94 14.52 -8.11
CA PHE A 125 0.36 14.98 -9.38
C PHE A 125 -0.57 16.18 -9.17
N ASN A 126 -0.41 17.24 -9.97
CA ASN A 126 -1.21 18.47 -9.83
C ASN A 126 -1.23 18.99 -8.38
N ALA A 127 -0.07 19.01 -7.74
CA ALA A 127 0.04 19.22 -6.29
C ALA A 127 1.28 20.00 -5.90
N ARG A 128 1.21 20.67 -4.75
CA ARG A 128 2.34 21.38 -4.13
C ARG A 128 2.68 20.76 -2.79
N ILE A 129 3.92 20.36 -2.61
CA ILE A 129 4.44 19.81 -1.35
C ILE A 129 5.34 20.88 -0.72
N GLY A 130 4.93 21.41 0.43
CA GLY A 130 5.70 22.40 1.16
C GLY A 130 7.05 21.87 1.65
N LYS A 131 7.98 22.78 1.94
CA LYS A 131 9.32 22.45 2.46
C LYS A 131 9.27 21.49 3.66
N GLY A 132 10.21 20.54 3.71
CA GLY A 132 10.43 19.65 4.84
C GLY A 132 9.32 18.64 5.08
N CYS A 133 8.46 18.38 4.08
CA CYS A 133 7.44 17.34 4.21
C CYS A 133 8.06 15.94 4.08
N ILE A 134 7.50 15.00 4.84
CA ILE A 134 7.91 13.60 4.81
C ILE A 134 6.74 12.77 4.31
N VAL A 135 6.79 12.39 3.04
CA VAL A 135 5.80 11.54 2.39
C VAL A 135 6.29 10.10 2.42
N MET A 136 5.58 9.24 3.14
CA MET A 136 5.96 7.85 3.27
C MET A 136 5.51 7.03 2.05
N MET A 137 5.68 5.71 2.13
CA MET A 137 5.60 4.82 0.97
C MET A 137 4.16 4.67 0.45
N HIS A 138 4.01 4.50 -0.86
CA HIS A 138 2.75 4.21 -1.53
C HIS A 138 1.66 5.28 -1.34
N ALA A 139 2.05 6.53 -1.06
CA ALA A 139 1.10 7.63 -0.93
C ALA A 139 0.71 8.18 -2.30
N LEU A 140 -0.56 8.57 -2.47
CA LEU A 140 -1.04 9.35 -3.60
C LEU A 140 -1.41 10.75 -3.11
N ILE A 141 -0.76 11.77 -3.67
CA ILE A 141 -1.05 13.18 -3.40
C ILE A 141 -1.45 13.83 -4.72
N GLN A 142 -2.69 14.30 -4.77
CA GLN A 142 -3.27 14.82 -6.00
C GLN A 142 -4.20 16.01 -5.74
N ASP A 143 -4.14 17.04 -6.58
CA ASP A 143 -5.07 18.17 -6.57
C ASP A 143 -5.11 18.95 -5.23
N VAL A 144 -3.97 19.02 -4.53
CA VAL A 144 -3.84 19.63 -3.19
C VAL A 144 -2.52 20.37 -2.99
N GLU A 145 -2.49 21.25 -2.00
CA GLU A 145 -1.27 21.84 -1.43
C GLU A 145 -1.04 21.27 -0.02
N ILE A 146 0.04 20.53 0.16
CA ILE A 146 0.48 20.04 1.47
C ILE A 146 1.27 21.16 2.16
N PRO A 147 0.85 21.64 3.35
CA PRO A 147 1.60 22.66 4.08
C PRO A 147 3.03 22.20 4.41
N PRO A 148 3.98 23.13 4.60
CA PRO A 148 5.35 22.79 5.01
C PRO A 148 5.40 21.98 6.31
N GLY A 149 6.38 21.10 6.41
CA GLY A 149 6.64 20.32 7.64
C GLY A 149 5.56 19.30 7.97
N ARG A 150 4.81 18.80 6.98
CA ARG A 150 3.77 17.79 7.19
C ARG A 150 4.24 16.38 6.87
N TYR A 151 3.77 15.43 7.66
CA TYR A 151 4.02 14.01 7.50
C TYR A 151 2.81 13.33 6.84
N VAL A 152 3.05 12.64 5.72
CA VAL A 152 2.04 11.86 5.01
C VAL A 152 2.28 10.37 5.26
N PRO A 153 1.38 9.66 5.96
CA PRO A 153 1.55 8.25 6.28
C PRO A 153 1.57 7.35 5.03
N SER A 154 2.16 6.15 5.18
CA SER A 154 2.22 5.18 4.10
C SER A 154 0.82 4.77 3.63
N GLY A 155 0.62 4.70 2.32
CA GLY A 155 -0.65 4.32 1.70
C GLY A 155 -1.73 5.42 1.75
N ALA A 156 -1.42 6.61 2.27
CA ALA A 156 -2.38 7.70 2.30
C ALA A 156 -2.76 8.15 0.89
N VAL A 157 -4.05 8.45 0.69
CA VAL A 157 -4.58 9.04 -0.53
C VAL A 157 -5.15 10.41 -0.19
N VAL A 158 -4.41 11.46 -0.53
CA VAL A 158 -4.71 12.87 -0.24
C VAL A 158 -5.15 13.54 -1.53
N THR A 159 -6.45 13.71 -1.70
CA THR A 159 -7.09 14.19 -2.94
C THR A 159 -8.02 15.37 -2.74
N ASN A 160 -8.07 15.91 -1.52
CA ASN A 160 -8.75 17.17 -1.23
C ASN A 160 -8.02 17.96 -0.13
N GLN A 161 -8.17 19.28 -0.18
CA GLN A 161 -7.39 20.19 0.66
C GLN A 161 -7.63 19.97 2.16
N HIS A 162 -8.85 19.59 2.57
CA HIS A 162 -9.13 19.29 3.98
C HIS A 162 -8.34 18.08 4.52
N GLN A 163 -8.03 17.09 3.68
CA GLN A 163 -7.12 16.01 4.08
C GLN A 163 -5.69 16.54 4.27
N ALA A 164 -5.22 17.37 3.33
CA ALA A 164 -3.89 17.96 3.37
C ALA A 164 -3.68 18.84 4.62
N ASP A 165 -4.66 19.70 4.93
CA ASP A 165 -4.59 20.63 6.06
C ASP A 165 -4.54 19.94 7.43
N ARG A 166 -5.00 18.68 7.50
CA ARG A 166 -5.10 17.89 8.74
C ARG A 166 -3.98 16.86 8.90
N LEU A 167 -3.01 16.82 8.00
CA LEU A 167 -1.86 15.95 8.15
C LEU A 167 -1.09 16.30 9.43
N PRO A 168 -0.54 15.31 10.15
CA PRO A 168 0.32 15.59 11.30
C PRO A 168 1.59 16.33 10.87
N ASP A 169 2.17 17.07 11.81
CA ASP A 169 3.50 17.65 11.62
C ASP A 169 4.58 16.56 11.64
N VAL A 170 5.72 16.85 11.03
CA VAL A 170 6.89 15.95 11.05
C VAL A 170 7.55 15.96 12.42
N GLU A 171 8.01 14.80 12.87
CA GLU A 171 8.75 14.67 14.13
C GLU A 171 10.26 14.85 13.90
N PRO A 172 11.05 15.22 14.92
CA PRO A 172 12.50 15.38 14.79
C PRO A 172 13.22 14.16 14.22
N SER A 173 12.74 12.95 14.54
CA SER A 173 13.27 11.69 14.00
C SER A 173 13.06 11.56 12.50
N ASP A 174 11.95 12.08 11.97
CA ASP A 174 11.64 12.03 10.54
C ASP A 174 12.57 12.95 9.75
N ILE A 175 12.89 14.12 10.33
CA ILE A 175 13.83 15.08 9.77
C ILE A 175 15.26 14.49 9.75
N GLU A 176 15.67 13.85 10.85
CA GLU A 176 16.97 13.18 10.93
C GLU A 176 17.07 12.04 9.90
N PHE A 177 16.01 11.24 9.77
CA PHE A 177 15.91 10.21 8.75
C PHE A 177 16.09 10.78 7.34
N ALA A 178 15.34 11.83 6.96
CA ALA A 178 15.46 12.44 5.63
C ALA A 178 16.87 13.01 5.38
N ARG A 179 17.45 13.70 6.37
CA ARG A 179 18.82 14.23 6.28
C ARG A 179 19.85 13.13 6.11
N HIS A 180 19.70 12.01 6.81
CA HIS A 180 20.60 10.86 6.68
C HIS A 180 20.55 10.28 5.26
N VAL A 181 19.36 10.17 4.65
CA VAL A 181 19.22 9.71 3.25
C VAL A 181 19.94 10.64 2.27
N VAL A 182 19.84 11.97 2.46
CA VAL A 182 20.60 12.94 1.64
C VAL A 182 22.11 12.72 1.79
N GLY A 183 22.61 12.58 3.02
CA GLY A 183 24.04 12.35 3.28
C GLY A 183 24.57 11.06 2.66
N ILE A 184 23.81 9.97 2.72
CA ILE A 184 24.18 8.71 2.07
C ILE A 184 24.25 8.87 0.55
N ASN A 185 23.30 9.58 -0.06
CA ASN A 185 23.28 9.75 -1.51
C ASN A 185 24.36 10.71 -2.02
N ASP A 186 24.75 11.71 -1.25
CA ASP A 186 25.91 12.54 -1.58
C ASP A 186 27.23 11.75 -1.51
N ALA A 187 27.37 10.86 -0.52
CA ALA A 187 28.51 9.95 -0.43
C ALA A 187 28.55 8.96 -1.62
N LEU A 188 27.40 8.38 -1.99
CA LEU A 188 27.28 7.49 -3.16
C LEU A 188 27.64 8.22 -4.45
N ARG A 189 27.09 9.42 -4.67
CA ARG A 189 27.41 10.28 -5.82
C ARG A 189 28.90 10.52 -5.93
N SER A 190 29.53 10.92 -4.82
CA SER A 190 30.98 11.13 -4.74
C SER A 190 31.75 9.86 -5.07
N GLY A 191 31.32 8.71 -4.56
CA GLY A 191 31.89 7.41 -4.86
C GLY A 191 31.78 7.02 -6.34
N TYR A 192 30.64 7.26 -6.97
CA TYR A 192 30.45 7.00 -8.40
C TYR A 192 31.34 7.87 -9.29
N LEU A 193 31.41 9.19 -9.00
CA LEU A 193 32.30 10.10 -9.73
C LEU A 193 33.77 9.72 -9.54
N SER A 194 34.14 9.35 -8.31
CA SER A 194 35.50 8.87 -8.00
C SER A 194 35.84 7.58 -8.75
N ALA A 195 34.87 6.70 -8.97
CA ALA A 195 35.08 5.45 -9.71
C ALA A 195 35.33 5.69 -11.21
N GLU A 196 34.87 6.81 -11.76
CA GLU A 196 35.14 7.23 -13.13
C GLU A 196 36.50 7.94 -13.26
N ASP A 197 37.09 8.38 -12.15
CA ASP A 197 38.43 8.96 -12.09
C ASP A 197 39.51 7.90 -11.80
N ILE A 198 40.37 7.67 -12.80
CA ILE A 198 41.51 6.74 -12.72
C ILE A 198 42.46 7.12 -11.57
N ALA A 199 42.66 8.41 -11.31
CA ALA A 199 43.55 8.89 -10.25
C ALA A 199 43.02 8.53 -8.85
N CYS A 200 41.70 8.51 -8.67
CA CYS A 200 41.07 8.13 -7.41
C CYS A 200 40.97 6.60 -7.23
N THR A 201 40.85 5.83 -8.31
CA THR A 201 40.65 4.37 -8.24
C THR A 201 41.94 3.56 -8.08
N ILE A 202 43.06 3.98 -8.68
CA ILE A 202 44.34 3.24 -8.63
C ILE A 202 44.82 2.96 -7.19
N PRO A 203 44.85 3.94 -6.26
CA PRO A 203 45.33 3.69 -4.90
C PRO A 203 44.45 2.72 -4.11
N ILE A 204 43.13 2.73 -4.36
CA ILE A 204 42.15 1.87 -3.69
C ILE A 204 42.25 0.43 -4.25
N ARG A 205 42.36 0.30 -5.57
CA ARG A 205 42.52 -0.98 -6.26
C ARG A 205 43.84 -1.67 -5.90
N ASN A 206 44.93 -0.92 -5.78
CA ASN A 206 46.24 -1.48 -5.44
C ASN A 206 46.31 -1.99 -3.99
N LYS A 207 45.59 -1.36 -3.05
CA LYS A 207 45.48 -1.84 -1.66
C LYS A 207 44.70 -3.16 -1.53
N SER A 208 43.89 -3.53 -2.52
CA SER A 208 43.11 -4.77 -2.52
C SER A 208 43.81 -5.95 -3.23
N THR A 209 44.99 -5.72 -3.82
CA THR A 209 45.77 -6.73 -4.59
C THR A 209 47.07 -7.20 -3.91
N GLU A 210 47.39 -6.75 -2.69
CA GLU A 210 48.56 -7.26 -1.95
C GLU A 210 48.30 -8.70 -1.44
N PRO A 211 49.14 -9.69 -1.78
CA PRO A 211 48.97 -11.06 -1.31
C PRO A 211 49.43 -11.20 0.15
N HIS A 212 48.52 -11.61 1.03
CA HIS A 212 48.86 -11.99 2.40
C HIS A 212 49.73 -13.26 2.41
N THR A 213 51.05 -13.08 2.51
CA THR A 213 51.99 -14.16 2.88
C THR A 213 51.93 -14.39 4.39
N SER A 214 51.50 -15.59 4.78
CA SER A 214 51.42 -16.04 6.17
C SER A 214 52.78 -16.63 6.61
N GLY A 215 53.52 -15.89 7.41
CA GLY A 215 54.64 -16.41 8.20
C GLY A 215 54.14 -16.87 9.56
N LEU A 216 54.25 -18.18 9.82
CA LEU A 216 54.08 -18.76 11.16
C LEU A 216 55.20 -18.28 12.06
N ASP A 217 54.86 -17.76 13.24
CA ASP A 217 55.69 -17.86 14.43
C ASP A 217 54.80 -17.95 15.68
N THR A 218 54.99 -19.03 16.44
CA THR A 218 54.36 -19.28 17.74
C THR A 218 55.42 -19.16 18.82
N PRO A 219 55.11 -18.55 19.98
CA PRO A 219 55.81 -18.88 21.23
C PRO A 219 54.89 -19.58 22.23
N LYS A 220 55.44 -20.66 22.82
CA LYS A 220 54.95 -21.42 23.97
C LYS A 220 55.10 -20.62 25.29
N VAL A 221 54.13 -20.74 26.20
CA VAL A 221 54.27 -20.79 27.68
C VAL A 221 53.02 -21.53 28.21
N ASP A 222 53.11 -22.79 28.64
CA ASP A 222 53.44 -23.36 29.97
C ASP A 222 52.25 -23.44 30.96
N GLN A 223 52.13 -24.60 31.57
CA GLN A 223 50.96 -25.10 32.31
C GLN A 223 50.94 -24.64 33.77
N GLY A 224 49.73 -24.38 34.29
CA GLY A 224 49.44 -24.30 35.71
C GLY A 224 48.04 -24.81 36.00
N SER A 225 47.96 -26.04 36.52
CA SER A 225 46.73 -26.72 36.95
C SER A 225 46.27 -26.19 38.32
N GLY A 226 44.98 -25.89 38.44
CA GLY A 226 44.34 -25.45 39.68
C GLY A 226 42.82 -25.50 39.56
N ASN A 227 42.25 -26.66 39.86
CA ASN A 227 40.84 -26.99 39.73
C ASN A 227 39.99 -26.32 40.84
N ARG A 228 38.97 -25.52 40.48
CA ARG A 228 37.83 -25.18 41.36
C ARG A 228 36.55 -25.03 40.53
N ASN A 229 35.60 -25.94 40.81
CA ASN A 229 34.27 -26.03 40.22
C ASN A 229 33.44 -24.77 40.47
N HIS A 230 33.02 -24.11 39.38
CA HIS A 230 31.72 -23.46 39.26
C HIS A 230 31.16 -23.83 37.89
N GLN A 231 30.08 -24.59 37.91
CA GLN A 231 29.41 -25.10 36.72
C GLN A 231 28.44 -24.01 36.26
N GLU A 232 28.95 -23.01 35.53
CA GLU A 232 28.14 -22.03 34.81
C GLU A 232 27.87 -22.54 33.39
N SER A 233 26.60 -22.79 33.12
CA SER A 233 26.05 -23.16 31.83
C SER A 233 26.32 -22.06 30.80
N THR A 234 27.45 -22.13 30.09
CA THR A 234 27.82 -21.13 29.08
C THR A 234 26.99 -21.37 27.82
N MET A 235 26.14 -20.42 27.46
CA MET A 235 25.43 -20.42 26.17
C MET A 235 26.43 -20.50 25.02
N GLN A 236 26.45 -21.59 24.27
CA GLN A 236 27.33 -21.71 23.10
C GLN A 236 26.70 -21.03 21.89
N LEU A 237 27.44 -20.09 21.28
CA LEU A 237 27.07 -19.44 20.02
C LEU A 237 27.02 -20.47 18.88
N SER A 238 26.13 -20.29 17.92
CA SER A 238 26.06 -21.16 16.74
C SER A 238 27.33 -21.05 15.89
N SER A 239 27.63 -22.12 15.13
CA SER A 239 28.81 -22.17 14.25
C SER A 239 28.80 -21.05 13.18
N GLU A 240 27.61 -20.63 12.76
CA GLU A 240 27.42 -19.52 11.81
C GLU A 240 27.80 -18.18 12.43
N VAL A 241 27.38 -17.91 13.67
CA VAL A 241 27.74 -16.68 14.39
C VAL A 241 29.24 -16.64 14.68
N LEU A 242 29.84 -17.78 15.05
CA LEU A 242 31.29 -17.88 15.26
C LEU A 242 32.07 -17.60 13.97
N GLN A 243 31.60 -18.11 12.83
CA GLN A 243 32.22 -17.83 11.53
C GLN A 243 32.10 -16.35 11.15
N GLN A 244 30.96 -15.72 11.43
CA GLN A 244 30.75 -14.30 11.19
C GLN A 244 31.67 -13.43 12.05
N VAL A 245 31.83 -13.75 13.33
CA VAL A 245 32.76 -13.08 14.26
C VAL A 245 34.20 -13.17 13.75
N ARG A 246 34.64 -14.36 13.30
CA ARG A 246 35.96 -14.57 12.70
C ARG A 246 36.18 -13.72 11.45
N GLN A 247 35.21 -13.69 10.55
CA GLN A 247 35.31 -12.92 9.31
C GLN A 247 35.41 -11.42 9.58
N LEU A 248 34.65 -10.91 10.55
CA LEU A 248 34.69 -9.50 10.93
C LEU A 248 36.02 -9.13 11.59
N MET A 249 36.51 -9.94 12.51
CA MET A 249 37.81 -9.73 13.17
C MET A 249 38.98 -9.85 12.18
N ALA A 250 38.94 -10.83 11.27
CA ALA A 250 39.94 -10.99 10.21
C ALA A 250 39.95 -9.81 9.22
N GLY A 251 38.78 -9.20 8.98
CA GLY A 251 38.64 -7.96 8.20
C GLY A 251 39.11 -6.70 8.93
N GLY A 252 39.59 -6.83 10.19
CA GLY A 252 40.02 -5.69 11.01
C GLY A 252 38.87 -4.84 11.56
N TYR A 253 37.64 -5.36 11.53
CA TYR A 253 36.46 -4.69 12.07
C TYR A 253 36.34 -4.98 13.57
N ARG A 254 35.96 -3.96 14.36
CA ARG A 254 35.56 -4.17 15.76
C ARG A 254 34.14 -4.72 15.80
N ILE A 255 33.80 -5.46 16.85
CA ILE A 255 32.48 -6.06 16.95
C ILE A 255 31.58 -5.19 17.84
N GLY A 256 30.36 -4.96 17.38
CA GLY A 256 29.29 -4.33 18.15
C GLY A 256 28.07 -5.24 18.24
N ALA A 257 27.27 -5.06 19.28
CA ALA A 257 26.00 -5.74 19.45
C ALA A 257 24.93 -4.74 19.90
N GLU A 258 23.69 -5.00 19.51
CA GLU A 258 22.51 -4.20 19.84
C GLU A 258 21.36 -5.10 20.22
N HIS A 259 20.56 -4.68 21.18
CA HIS A 259 19.39 -5.39 21.65
C HIS A 259 18.12 -4.53 21.52
N VAL A 260 16.97 -5.19 21.48
CA VAL A 260 15.67 -4.50 21.46
C VAL A 260 14.54 -5.42 21.92
N ASP A 261 13.64 -4.88 22.74
CA ASP A 261 12.42 -5.59 23.15
C ASP A 261 11.45 -5.83 21.97
N GLN A 262 10.50 -6.77 22.16
CA GLN A 262 9.57 -7.17 21.10
C GLN A 262 8.65 -6.04 20.62
N ARG A 263 8.44 -5.00 21.43
CA ARG A 263 7.60 -3.83 21.11
C ARG A 263 8.37 -2.84 20.24
N ARG A 264 9.62 -2.53 20.58
CA ARG A 264 10.52 -1.58 19.90
C ARG A 264 11.16 -2.17 18.63
N PHE A 265 11.24 -3.50 18.51
CA PHE A 265 11.66 -4.15 17.26
C PHE A 265 10.74 -3.78 16.08
N ARG A 266 9.44 -3.58 16.34
CA ARG A 266 8.45 -3.21 15.30
C ARG A 266 8.68 -1.80 14.73
N THR A 267 9.37 -0.95 15.46
CA THR A 267 9.72 0.42 15.07
C THR A 267 11.21 0.56 14.72
N ASN A 268 11.95 -0.56 14.64
CA ASN A 268 13.37 -0.63 14.30
C ASN A 268 14.28 0.27 15.17
N SER A 269 13.93 0.46 16.45
CA SER A 269 14.67 1.30 17.40
C SER A 269 15.53 0.43 18.32
N TRP A 270 16.81 0.31 18.00
CA TRP A 270 17.76 -0.59 18.68
C TRP A 270 18.58 0.14 19.75
N GLN A 271 18.91 -0.56 20.84
CA GLN A 271 19.77 -0.08 21.91
C GLN A 271 21.12 -0.79 21.85
N SER A 272 22.23 -0.06 21.95
CA SER A 272 23.57 -0.66 21.92
C SER A 272 23.84 -1.45 23.20
N CYS A 273 24.31 -2.69 23.06
CA CYS A 273 24.92 -3.44 24.16
C CYS A 273 26.19 -2.72 24.65
N THR A 274 26.70 -3.13 25.82
CA THR A 274 27.99 -2.65 26.32
C THR A 274 29.08 -2.77 25.26
N PRO A 275 29.88 -1.72 25.01
CA PRO A 275 30.88 -1.72 23.95
C PRO A 275 31.88 -2.89 24.09
N ILE A 276 31.92 -3.75 23.08
CA ILE A 276 32.80 -4.92 23.07
C ILE A 276 34.23 -4.47 22.71
N GLN A 277 35.07 -4.29 23.72
CA GLN A 277 36.49 -3.97 23.54
C GLN A 277 37.33 -5.25 23.46
N ALA A 278 37.08 -6.07 22.43
CA ALA A 278 37.81 -7.31 22.21
C ALA A 278 39.01 -7.10 21.28
N ASN A 279 40.17 -7.61 21.69
CA ASN A 279 41.39 -7.64 20.87
C ASN A 279 41.71 -9.06 20.36
N SER A 280 40.92 -10.06 20.78
CA SER A 280 41.00 -11.46 20.35
C SER A 280 39.60 -12.02 20.10
N GLU A 281 39.52 -13.05 19.25
CA GLU A 281 38.27 -13.75 18.93
C GLU A 281 37.58 -14.29 20.20
N SER A 282 38.37 -14.88 21.10
CA SER A 282 37.88 -15.42 22.37
C SER A 282 37.23 -14.36 23.27
N GLN A 283 37.78 -13.14 23.32
CA GLN A 283 37.21 -12.04 24.09
C GLN A 283 35.93 -11.50 23.44
N ALA A 284 35.87 -11.46 22.10
CA ALA A 284 34.68 -11.03 21.38
C ALA A 284 33.52 -12.01 21.58
N ILE A 285 33.82 -13.31 21.52
CA ILE A 285 32.86 -14.39 21.79
C ILE A 285 32.35 -14.31 23.22
N ALA A 286 33.24 -14.17 24.21
CA ALA A 286 32.83 -14.08 25.61
C ALA A 286 31.95 -12.85 25.89
N ALA A 287 32.29 -11.70 25.32
CA ALA A 287 31.49 -10.48 25.47
C ALA A 287 30.13 -10.57 24.75
N LEU A 288 30.07 -11.24 23.60
CA LEU A 288 28.83 -11.47 22.89
C LEU A 288 27.92 -12.45 23.65
N GLN A 289 28.49 -13.52 24.22
CA GLN A 289 27.78 -14.44 25.10
C GLN A 289 27.24 -13.72 26.34
N ALA A 290 27.98 -12.76 26.90
CA ALA A 290 27.51 -11.94 28.02
C ALA A 290 26.33 -11.02 27.61
N CYS A 291 26.40 -10.32 26.48
CA CYS A 291 25.28 -9.49 25.96
C CYS A 291 24.03 -10.34 25.66
N LEU A 292 24.20 -11.57 25.14
CA LEU A 292 23.07 -12.49 24.96
C LEU A 292 22.45 -12.95 26.27
N ALA A 293 23.29 -13.26 27.26
CA ALA A 293 22.85 -13.66 28.59
C ALA A 293 22.16 -12.53 29.35
N GLU A 294 22.61 -11.28 29.18
CA GLU A 294 22.03 -10.09 29.80
C GLU A 294 20.67 -9.71 29.18
N HIS A 295 20.52 -9.88 27.88
CA HIS A 295 19.32 -9.51 27.12
C HIS A 295 18.47 -10.73 26.72
N GLN A 296 18.34 -11.71 27.62
CA GLN A 296 17.52 -12.90 27.37
C GLN A 296 16.06 -12.54 27.11
N GLY A 297 15.48 -13.12 26.06
CA GLY A 297 14.10 -12.85 25.68
C GLY A 297 13.92 -11.57 24.85
N GLU A 298 15.00 -10.89 24.48
CA GLU A 298 15.01 -9.77 23.55
C GLU A 298 15.65 -10.15 22.20
N TYR A 299 15.41 -9.33 21.17
CA TYR A 299 16.14 -9.46 19.93
C TYR A 299 17.55 -8.93 20.12
N VAL A 300 18.58 -9.71 19.78
CA VAL A 300 19.98 -9.24 19.79
C VAL A 300 20.54 -9.40 18.39
N ARG A 301 21.23 -8.37 17.90
CA ARG A 301 21.95 -8.38 16.62
C ARG A 301 23.41 -8.04 16.79
N LEU A 302 24.24 -8.71 15.99
CA LEU A 302 25.67 -8.50 15.83
C LEU A 302 25.92 -7.59 14.62
N PHE A 303 26.94 -6.74 14.70
CA PHE A 303 27.46 -6.00 13.55
C PHE A 303 28.97 -5.74 13.69
N GLY A 304 29.65 -5.56 12.56
CA GLY A 304 31.02 -5.07 12.48
C GLY A 304 31.06 -3.54 12.47
N ILE A 305 32.13 -2.99 13.04
CA ILE A 305 32.44 -1.57 13.10
C ILE A 305 33.76 -1.36 12.38
N ASP A 306 33.67 -0.74 11.21
CA ASP A 306 34.83 -0.25 10.50
C ASP A 306 35.33 1.02 11.15
N THR A 307 36.43 0.89 11.90
CA THR A 307 37.07 2.02 12.59
C THR A 307 37.76 2.98 11.64
N LYS A 308 38.11 2.52 10.42
CA LYS A 308 38.74 3.35 9.39
C LYS A 308 37.69 4.07 8.54
N GLY A 309 36.64 3.35 8.14
CA GLY A 309 35.51 3.89 7.38
C GLY A 309 34.42 4.55 8.23
N LYS A 310 34.52 4.49 9.56
CA LYS A 310 33.51 4.97 10.53
C LYS A 310 32.07 4.52 10.21
N GLN A 311 31.93 3.28 9.73
CA GLN A 311 30.66 2.72 9.26
C GLN A 311 30.40 1.35 9.88
N ARG A 312 29.13 0.94 9.93
CA ARG A 312 28.71 -0.39 10.36
C ARG A 312 28.67 -1.32 9.15
N VAL A 313 29.07 -2.57 9.34
CA VAL A 313 29.09 -3.61 8.30
C VAL A 313 28.51 -4.91 8.83
N SER A 314 27.86 -5.69 7.97
CA SER A 314 27.35 -7.04 8.27
C SER A 314 26.47 -7.16 9.53
N GLU A 315 25.24 -6.65 9.45
CA GLU A 315 24.24 -6.80 10.52
C GLU A 315 23.57 -8.19 10.47
N LEU A 316 23.57 -8.91 11.60
CA LEU A 316 22.98 -10.24 11.74
C LEU A 316 22.21 -10.35 13.06
N ILE A 317 20.93 -10.73 13.02
CA ILE A 317 20.17 -11.03 14.25
C ILE A 317 20.62 -12.40 14.77
N ILE A 318 21.19 -12.41 15.97
CA ILE A 318 21.81 -13.58 16.61
C ILE A 318 20.97 -14.15 17.77
N GLN A 319 19.91 -13.46 18.18
CA GLN A 319 18.93 -13.95 19.15
C GLN A 319 17.55 -13.37 18.87
N ARG A 320 16.51 -14.18 19.04
CA ARG A 320 15.11 -13.76 19.01
C ARG A 320 14.39 -14.15 20.30
N PRO A 321 13.40 -13.36 20.75
CA PRO A 321 12.54 -13.73 21.86
C PRO A 321 11.89 -15.11 21.62
N GLY A 322 12.18 -16.07 22.49
CA GLY A 322 11.61 -17.43 22.43
C GLY A 322 12.44 -18.48 21.69
N ASP A 323 13.67 -18.17 21.27
CA ASP A 323 14.57 -19.20 20.70
C ASP A 323 14.88 -20.29 21.75
N PRO A 324 14.81 -21.60 21.37
CA PRO A 324 15.09 -22.69 22.29
C PRO A 324 16.56 -22.65 22.75
N GLN A 325 16.76 -22.75 24.06
CA GLN A 325 18.08 -22.77 24.68
C GLN A 325 18.86 -24.00 24.19
N VAL A 326 20.04 -23.79 23.59
CA VAL A 326 20.91 -24.89 23.16
C VAL A 326 21.56 -25.52 24.40
N THR A 327 20.90 -26.51 24.99
CA THR A 327 21.51 -27.41 25.98
C THR A 327 22.12 -28.61 25.26
N ALA A 328 23.43 -28.79 25.41
CA ALA A 328 24.20 -29.83 24.75
C ALA A 328 23.72 -31.25 25.15
N SER A 329 23.40 -32.06 24.15
CA SER A 329 23.37 -33.52 24.26
C SER A 329 24.36 -34.12 23.28
N SER A 330 25.38 -34.76 23.85
CA SER A 330 26.51 -35.41 23.19
C SER A 330 26.11 -36.70 22.47
N SER A 331 26.43 -36.81 21.18
CA SER A 331 26.77 -38.10 20.56
C SER A 331 27.60 -37.89 19.30
N ALA A 332 28.91 -38.07 19.47
CA ALA A 332 29.84 -38.21 18.38
C ALA A 332 29.61 -39.54 17.65
N THR A 333 29.67 -39.54 16.32
CA THR A 333 30.28 -40.67 15.60
C THR A 333 30.93 -40.18 14.31
N SER A 334 32.24 -40.35 14.27
CA SER A 334 33.16 -40.16 13.17
C SER A 334 32.81 -40.97 11.92
N ARG A 335 33.14 -40.47 10.72
CA ARG A 335 34.09 -41.14 9.81
C ARG A 335 34.46 -40.28 8.58
N SER A 336 35.69 -40.53 8.16
CA SER A 336 36.54 -39.83 7.21
C SER A 336 36.30 -40.21 5.74
N SER A 337 36.62 -39.26 4.85
CA SER A 337 37.22 -39.39 3.50
C SER A 337 36.77 -40.51 2.55
N ASN A 338 36.27 -40.14 1.36
CA ASN A 338 37.06 -40.33 0.13
C ASN A 338 36.45 -39.67 -1.13
N ASN A 339 37.39 -39.28 -1.99
CA ASN A 339 37.30 -38.82 -3.37
C ASN A 339 36.50 -39.78 -4.27
N ALA A 340 35.75 -39.24 -5.25
CA ALA A 340 35.87 -39.54 -6.69
C ALA A 340 34.60 -39.22 -7.50
N ASN A 341 34.81 -38.43 -8.56
CA ASN A 341 34.18 -38.40 -9.88
C ASN A 341 32.84 -39.11 -10.16
N HIS A 342 31.91 -38.29 -10.65
CA HIS A 342 31.13 -38.44 -11.90
C HIS A 342 31.12 -39.83 -12.56
N SER A 343 30.00 -40.55 -12.49
CA SER A 343 29.32 -41.08 -13.68
C SER A 343 27.91 -41.56 -13.37
N THR A 344 27.10 -41.41 -14.40
CA THR A 344 25.69 -41.73 -14.60
C THR A 344 25.32 -43.12 -14.10
N TYR A 345 24.31 -43.22 -13.25
CA TYR A 345 23.51 -44.44 -13.10
C TYR A 345 22.03 -44.09 -13.21
N GLN A 346 21.48 -44.50 -14.34
CA GLN A 346 20.08 -44.68 -14.62
C GLN A 346 19.54 -45.73 -13.64
N SER A 347 18.52 -45.38 -12.85
CA SER A 347 17.73 -46.37 -12.11
C SER A 347 16.26 -46.20 -12.47
N SER A 348 15.79 -47.24 -13.14
CA SER A 348 14.43 -47.53 -13.52
C SER A 348 13.55 -47.75 -12.29
N TYR A 349 12.49 -46.96 -12.16
CA TYR A 349 11.32 -47.36 -11.40
C TYR A 349 10.19 -47.67 -12.38
N THR A 350 9.86 -48.94 -12.46
CA THR A 350 8.64 -49.46 -13.04
C THR A 350 7.43 -48.80 -12.41
N ALA A 351 6.54 -48.31 -13.26
CA ALA A 351 5.27 -47.72 -12.90
C ALA A 351 4.44 -48.68 -12.03
N SER A 352 3.97 -48.17 -10.90
CA SER A 352 2.71 -48.57 -10.30
C SER A 352 1.89 -47.30 -10.16
N ALA A 353 0.79 -47.23 -10.91
CA ALA A 353 -0.14 -46.12 -10.92
C ALA A 353 -0.76 -45.94 -9.53
N SER A 354 -0.25 -44.96 -8.78
CA SER A 354 -0.93 -44.37 -7.64
C SER A 354 -1.21 -42.93 -8.01
N GLY A 355 -2.49 -42.54 -8.07
CA GLY A 355 -2.92 -41.22 -8.50
C GLY A 355 -2.26 -40.12 -7.67
N SER A 356 -1.84 -39.04 -8.33
CA SER A 356 -1.25 -37.86 -7.68
C SER A 356 -2.14 -37.37 -6.55
N LYS A 357 -1.52 -37.04 -5.40
CA LYS A 357 -2.21 -36.55 -4.18
C LYS A 357 -2.72 -35.12 -4.31
N LEU A 358 -2.42 -34.46 -5.43
CA LEU A 358 -2.87 -33.11 -5.76
C LEU A 358 -4.38 -33.08 -6.09
N PRO A 359 -5.13 -32.05 -5.66
CA PRO A 359 -6.51 -31.84 -6.06
C PRO A 359 -6.70 -31.80 -7.59
N ALA A 360 -7.83 -32.31 -8.09
CA ALA A 360 -8.08 -32.48 -9.53
C ALA A 360 -8.14 -31.14 -10.29
N ASP A 361 -8.57 -30.07 -9.64
CA ASP A 361 -8.58 -28.69 -10.16
C ASP A 361 -7.15 -28.14 -10.32
N VAL A 362 -6.27 -28.40 -9.36
CA VAL A 362 -4.84 -28.04 -9.46
C VAL A 362 -4.17 -28.80 -10.60
N GLN A 363 -4.47 -30.10 -10.75
CA GLN A 363 -3.98 -30.90 -11.87
C GLN A 363 -4.45 -30.32 -13.22
N GLN A 364 -5.74 -29.97 -13.36
CA GLN A 364 -6.28 -29.36 -14.58
C GLN A 364 -5.63 -28.02 -14.91
N GLN A 365 -5.38 -27.18 -13.88
CA GLN A 365 -4.70 -25.91 -14.06
C GLN A 365 -3.27 -26.08 -14.57
N ILE A 366 -2.52 -27.05 -14.04
CA ILE A 366 -1.15 -27.37 -14.49
C ILE A 366 -1.17 -27.81 -15.96
N ARG A 367 -2.09 -28.72 -16.34
CA ARG A 367 -2.25 -29.16 -17.74
C ARG A 367 -2.55 -27.99 -18.67
N SER A 368 -3.44 -27.09 -18.25
CA SER A 368 -3.79 -25.89 -19.02
C SER A 368 -2.59 -24.97 -19.24
N LEU A 369 -1.78 -24.76 -18.20
CA LEU A 369 -0.58 -23.92 -18.27
C LEU A 369 0.50 -24.54 -19.18
N ILE A 370 0.75 -25.85 -19.05
CA ILE A 370 1.71 -26.58 -19.90
C ILE A 370 1.26 -26.55 -21.37
N ASN A 371 -0.03 -26.81 -21.64
CA ASN A 371 -0.58 -26.79 -23.01
C ASN A 371 -0.49 -25.42 -23.68
N GLN A 372 -0.52 -24.35 -22.89
CA GLN A 372 -0.32 -22.98 -23.38
C GLN A 372 1.16 -22.60 -23.53
N GLY A 373 2.08 -23.53 -23.25
CA GLY A 373 3.52 -23.34 -23.38
C GLY A 373 4.17 -22.60 -22.20
N TYR A 374 3.50 -22.54 -21.05
CA TYR A 374 4.06 -21.93 -19.83
C TYR A 374 4.89 -22.94 -19.05
N GLN A 375 5.98 -22.45 -18.46
CA GLN A 375 6.70 -23.18 -17.41
C GLN A 375 6.00 -23.01 -16.07
N ILE A 376 6.22 -23.94 -15.13
CA ILE A 376 5.58 -23.89 -13.83
C ILE A 376 6.55 -23.33 -12.79
N GLY A 377 6.10 -22.32 -12.05
CA GLY A 377 6.80 -21.75 -10.91
C GLY A 377 6.03 -21.98 -9.61
N THR A 378 6.77 -22.15 -8.52
CA THR A 378 6.23 -22.34 -7.17
C THR A 378 6.93 -21.42 -6.17
N GLU A 379 6.18 -20.94 -5.19
CA GLU A 379 6.67 -20.09 -4.11
C GLU A 379 6.02 -20.50 -2.80
N HIS A 380 6.77 -20.40 -1.70
CA HIS A 380 6.33 -20.74 -0.36
C HIS A 380 6.51 -19.56 0.61
N VAL A 381 5.72 -19.54 1.68
CA VAL A 381 5.79 -18.50 2.71
C VAL A 381 5.15 -18.95 4.02
N ASP A 382 5.81 -18.66 5.15
CA ASP A 382 5.24 -18.89 6.47
C ASP A 382 4.00 -18.00 6.73
N ALA A 383 3.18 -18.37 7.73
CA ALA A 383 1.94 -17.66 8.05
C ALA A 383 2.13 -16.18 8.45
N ARG A 384 3.32 -15.80 8.89
CA ARG A 384 3.66 -14.43 9.29
C ARG A 384 4.01 -13.57 8.06
N ARG A 385 4.78 -14.11 7.11
CA ARG A 385 5.21 -13.44 5.87
C ARG A 385 4.12 -13.39 4.79
N PHE A 386 3.17 -14.34 4.80
CA PHE A 386 1.99 -14.32 3.91
C PHE A 386 1.22 -12.99 4.01
N ARG A 387 1.07 -12.45 5.22
CA ARG A 387 0.38 -11.17 5.50
C ARG A 387 1.09 -9.94 4.93
N MET A 388 2.38 -10.07 4.62
CA MET A 388 3.22 -9.02 4.04
C MET A 388 3.48 -9.25 2.54
N ASN A 389 2.85 -10.27 1.94
CA ASN A 389 2.99 -10.66 0.53
C ASN A 389 4.47 -10.84 0.08
N SER A 390 5.33 -11.32 0.98
CA SER A 390 6.76 -11.57 0.73
C SER A 390 6.98 -13.07 0.59
N TRP A 391 7.14 -13.52 -0.64
CA TRP A 391 7.21 -14.94 -1.01
C TRP A 391 8.63 -15.37 -1.37
N THR A 392 8.98 -16.61 -1.06
CA THR A 392 10.26 -17.22 -1.40
C THR A 392 10.03 -18.25 -2.51
N SER A 393 10.84 -18.22 -3.57
CA SER A 393 10.74 -19.21 -4.65
C SER A 393 11.13 -20.61 -4.16
N CYS A 394 10.33 -21.62 -4.49
CA CYS A 394 10.71 -23.03 -4.40
C CYS A 394 11.81 -23.36 -5.42
N SER A 395 12.39 -24.55 -5.30
CA SER A 395 13.28 -25.13 -6.30
C SER A 395 12.66 -25.11 -7.71
N PRO A 396 13.40 -24.70 -8.76
CA PRO A 396 12.83 -24.55 -10.10
C PRO A 396 12.34 -25.87 -10.71
N ILE A 397 11.09 -25.91 -11.18
CA ILE A 397 10.53 -27.03 -11.95
C ILE A 397 10.92 -26.85 -13.42
N GLN A 398 11.84 -27.67 -13.91
CA GLN A 398 12.43 -27.52 -15.25
C GLN A 398 11.71 -28.34 -16.33
N SER A 399 10.93 -29.34 -15.94
CA SER A 399 10.22 -30.22 -16.87
C SER A 399 8.91 -29.60 -17.37
N THR A 400 8.53 -29.91 -18.61
CA THR A 400 7.20 -29.65 -19.17
C THR A 400 6.36 -30.93 -19.27
N HIS A 401 6.89 -32.07 -18.84
CA HIS A 401 6.17 -33.34 -18.80
C HIS A 401 5.31 -33.40 -17.53
N GLU A 402 4.00 -33.58 -17.70
CA GLU A 402 3.02 -33.55 -16.61
C GLU A 402 3.42 -34.42 -15.41
N GLY A 403 3.83 -35.67 -15.66
CA GLY A 403 4.19 -36.60 -14.59
C GLY A 403 5.37 -36.13 -13.73
N GLN A 404 6.38 -35.52 -14.35
CA GLN A 404 7.54 -34.99 -13.61
C GLN A 404 7.18 -33.69 -12.88
N VAL A 405 6.36 -32.83 -13.50
CA VAL A 405 5.87 -31.60 -12.87
C VAL A 405 5.04 -31.92 -11.63
N PHE A 406 4.19 -32.95 -11.66
CA PHE A 406 3.44 -33.38 -10.48
C PHE A 406 4.36 -33.91 -9.38
N ALA A 407 5.37 -34.71 -9.72
CA ALA A 407 6.32 -35.23 -8.75
C ALA A 407 7.14 -34.10 -8.08
N ASP A 408 7.64 -33.14 -8.87
CA ASP A 408 8.42 -32.01 -8.36
C ASP A 408 7.54 -31.08 -7.50
N LEU A 409 6.26 -30.92 -7.86
CA LEU A 409 5.30 -30.13 -7.10
C LEU A 409 4.97 -30.79 -5.75
N GLU A 410 4.72 -32.11 -5.76
CA GLU A 410 4.49 -32.87 -4.53
C GLU A 410 5.73 -32.82 -3.61
N ALA A 411 6.94 -32.78 -4.17
CA ALA A 411 8.16 -32.59 -3.39
C ALA A 411 8.23 -31.20 -2.72
N CYS A 412 7.96 -30.10 -3.46
CA CYS A 412 7.92 -28.73 -2.88
C CYS A 412 6.80 -28.60 -1.82
N LEU A 413 5.63 -29.22 -2.01
CA LEU A 413 4.58 -29.25 -0.97
C LEU A 413 5.03 -29.97 0.30
N ASN A 414 5.72 -31.10 0.15
CA ASN A 414 6.23 -31.87 1.29
C ASN A 414 7.39 -31.17 2.02
N GLU A 415 8.27 -30.49 1.28
CA GLU A 415 9.38 -29.72 1.85
C GLU A 415 8.89 -28.54 2.69
N HIS A 416 7.77 -27.93 2.28
CA HIS A 416 7.21 -26.75 2.93
C HIS A 416 5.88 -27.03 3.65
N GLN A 417 5.75 -28.21 4.29
CA GLN A 417 4.55 -28.53 5.07
C GLN A 417 4.31 -27.50 6.18
N GLY A 418 3.05 -27.08 6.33
CA GLY A 418 2.67 -26.06 7.32
C GLY A 418 2.92 -24.62 6.87
N GLU A 419 3.36 -24.40 5.63
CA GLU A 419 3.48 -23.07 5.02
C GLU A 419 2.45 -22.87 3.90
N TYR A 420 2.24 -21.60 3.50
CA TYR A 420 1.46 -21.31 2.30
C TYR A 420 2.33 -21.60 1.08
N VAL A 421 1.83 -22.41 0.14
CA VAL A 421 2.50 -22.66 -1.14
C VAL A 421 1.59 -22.20 -2.26
N ARG A 422 2.13 -21.46 -3.23
CA ARG A 422 1.42 -21.01 -4.43
C ARG A 422 2.12 -21.48 -5.71
N LEU A 423 1.32 -21.64 -6.76
CA LEU A 423 1.68 -22.07 -8.10
C LEU A 423 1.37 -20.94 -9.09
N PHE A 424 2.21 -20.76 -10.11
CA PHE A 424 1.94 -19.86 -11.24
C PHE A 424 2.62 -20.35 -12.52
N GLY A 425 2.09 -19.94 -13.68
CA GLY A 425 2.71 -20.12 -14.98
C GLY A 425 3.70 -19.01 -15.30
N ILE A 426 4.81 -19.35 -15.96
CA ILE A 426 5.86 -18.43 -16.41
C ILE A 426 5.89 -18.46 -17.94
N ASN A 427 5.68 -17.30 -18.57
CA ASN A 427 5.86 -17.14 -20.01
C ASN A 427 7.35 -17.08 -20.37
N PRO A 428 7.91 -18.07 -21.08
CA PRO A 428 9.34 -18.10 -21.40
C PRO A 428 9.76 -16.98 -22.37
N LYS A 429 8.83 -16.43 -23.17
CA LYS A 429 9.11 -15.34 -24.13
C LYS A 429 8.87 -13.95 -23.55
N GLY A 430 7.94 -13.82 -22.60
CA GLY A 430 7.54 -12.53 -22.01
C GLY A 430 7.98 -12.28 -20.57
N ARG A 431 8.59 -13.29 -19.90
CA ARG A 431 8.89 -13.29 -18.45
C ARG A 431 7.73 -12.78 -17.58
N GLN A 432 6.50 -13.08 -18.00
CA GLN A 432 5.28 -12.68 -17.32
C GLN A 432 4.71 -13.87 -16.54
N ARG A 433 4.22 -13.60 -15.33
CA ARG A 433 3.52 -14.58 -14.49
C ARG A 433 2.03 -14.61 -14.83
N VAL A 434 1.44 -15.80 -14.90
CA VAL A 434 0.02 -16.01 -15.21
C VAL A 434 -0.60 -17.09 -14.33
N GLY A 435 -1.90 -17.01 -14.04
CA GLY A 435 -2.65 -18.09 -13.39
C GLY A 435 -2.16 -18.45 -11.98
N GLU A 436 -1.92 -17.45 -11.14
CA GLU A 436 -1.45 -17.63 -9.76
C GLU A 436 -2.54 -18.18 -8.85
N ILE A 437 -2.26 -19.29 -8.14
CA ILE A 437 -3.17 -19.91 -7.18
C ILE A 437 -2.42 -20.40 -5.94
N ILE A 438 -3.04 -20.32 -4.77
CA ILE A 438 -2.52 -20.92 -3.53
C ILE A 438 -2.97 -22.37 -3.48
N ILE A 439 -2.02 -23.30 -3.40
CA ILE A 439 -2.23 -24.74 -3.45
C ILE A 439 -1.99 -25.44 -2.10
N GLN A 440 -1.49 -24.72 -1.10
CA GLN A 440 -1.36 -25.21 0.28
C GLN A 440 -1.53 -24.07 1.28
N ARG A 441 -2.16 -24.36 2.43
CA ARG A 441 -2.28 -23.43 3.57
C ARG A 441 -1.83 -24.08 4.88
N PRO A 442 -1.22 -23.33 5.81
CA PRO A 442 -0.87 -23.81 7.14
C PRO A 442 -2.10 -24.34 7.89
N GLY A 443 -2.04 -25.59 8.36
CA GLY A 443 -3.08 -26.19 9.20
C GLY A 443 -4.21 -26.90 8.43
N GLU A 444 -4.16 -26.98 7.10
CA GLU A 444 -5.00 -27.90 6.34
C GLU A 444 -4.33 -29.29 6.36
N GLU A 445 -4.82 -30.21 7.21
CA GLU A 445 -4.43 -31.62 7.11
C GLU A 445 -4.86 -32.18 5.74
N SER A 446 -3.98 -32.98 5.13
CA SER A 446 -4.28 -33.70 3.89
C SER A 446 -5.48 -34.63 4.10
N GLY A 447 -6.67 -34.16 3.74
CA GLY A 447 -7.88 -34.98 3.70
C GLY A 447 -9.12 -34.38 4.34
N ALA A 448 -9.62 -33.24 3.84
CA ALA A 448 -11.02 -32.87 3.99
C ALA A 448 -11.50 -32.09 2.76
N GLN A 449 -12.45 -32.67 2.04
CA GLN A 449 -12.99 -32.20 0.77
C GLN A 449 -13.62 -30.81 0.90
N THR A 450 -13.04 -29.81 0.24
CA THR A 450 -13.80 -28.65 -0.23
C THR A 450 -14.55 -29.06 -1.50
N HIS A 451 -15.83 -29.40 -1.36
CA HIS A 451 -16.72 -29.67 -2.48
C HIS A 451 -16.89 -28.41 -3.34
N SER A 452 -16.08 -28.31 -4.39
CA SER A 452 -16.41 -27.60 -5.61
C SER A 452 -17.45 -28.43 -6.36
N THR A 453 -18.74 -28.19 -6.10
CA THR A 453 -19.82 -28.82 -6.88
C THR A 453 -20.00 -28.09 -8.21
N THR A 454 -19.10 -28.32 -9.16
CA THR A 454 -19.43 -28.21 -10.58
C THR A 454 -20.27 -29.42 -10.96
N ARG A 455 -21.60 -29.31 -10.85
CA ARG A 455 -22.50 -30.32 -11.40
C ARG A 455 -22.98 -29.84 -12.77
N SER A 456 -22.42 -30.46 -13.80
CA SER A 456 -22.96 -30.43 -15.16
C SER A 456 -24.37 -31.01 -15.14
N VAL A 457 -25.38 -30.22 -15.49
CA VAL A 457 -26.73 -30.73 -15.74
C VAL A 457 -27.00 -30.66 -17.23
N ALA A 458 -27.03 -31.85 -17.82
CA ALA A 458 -27.57 -32.09 -19.14
C ALA A 458 -29.06 -31.75 -19.17
N THR A 459 -29.49 -31.25 -20.31
CA THR A 459 -30.87 -31.02 -20.74
C THR A 459 -31.78 -32.21 -20.46
N SER A 460 -32.84 -31.99 -19.69
CA SER A 460 -34.08 -32.77 -19.82
C SER A 460 -35.30 -31.87 -19.59
N SER A 461 -36.21 -31.93 -20.56
CA SER A 461 -37.51 -31.31 -20.60
C SER A 461 -38.48 -32.03 -19.66
N ALA A 462 -39.07 -31.31 -18.70
CA ALA A 462 -40.34 -31.70 -18.08
C ALA A 462 -41.09 -30.48 -17.54
N SER A 463 -42.32 -30.34 -17.99
CA SER A 463 -43.33 -29.36 -17.60
C SER A 463 -43.98 -29.72 -16.26
N SER A 464 -44.13 -28.76 -15.33
CA SER A 464 -45.27 -28.66 -14.39
C SER A 464 -45.26 -27.38 -13.53
N SER A 465 -46.30 -26.56 -13.74
CA SER A 465 -47.08 -25.71 -12.81
C SER A 465 -46.48 -25.16 -11.49
N ALA A 466 -46.31 -23.84 -11.49
CA ALA A 466 -46.70 -22.82 -10.49
C ALA A 466 -46.75 -23.15 -8.98
N SER A 467 -45.94 -22.41 -8.21
CA SER A 467 -46.42 -21.70 -7.01
C SER A 467 -45.54 -20.46 -6.75
N SER A 468 -46.21 -19.32 -6.54
CA SER A 468 -45.68 -17.98 -6.39
C SER A 468 -45.04 -17.77 -5.01
N ALA A 469 -43.72 -17.63 -4.96
CA ALA A 469 -42.99 -17.18 -3.78
C ALA A 469 -42.62 -15.70 -3.93
N SER A 470 -43.03 -14.90 -2.95
CA SER A 470 -42.77 -13.46 -2.84
C SER A 470 -41.27 -13.19 -2.67
N SER A 471 -40.72 -12.42 -3.59
CA SER A 471 -39.32 -12.02 -3.63
C SER A 471 -38.94 -11.06 -2.50
N THR A 472 -37.82 -11.36 -1.83
CA THR A 472 -37.31 -10.66 -0.63
C THR A 472 -36.46 -9.43 -0.93
N VAL A 473 -36.24 -9.11 -2.21
CA VAL A 473 -35.41 -7.99 -2.67
C VAL A 473 -36.25 -6.71 -2.88
N SER A 474 -35.77 -5.57 -2.34
CA SER A 474 -36.41 -4.26 -2.47
C SER A 474 -36.65 -3.84 -3.93
N GLY A 475 -37.77 -3.17 -4.22
CA GLY A 475 -38.11 -2.68 -5.56
C GLY A 475 -37.01 -1.85 -6.22
N ASP A 476 -36.32 -1.02 -5.45
CA ASP A 476 -35.21 -0.18 -5.93
C ASP A 476 -34.04 -1.00 -6.48
N LEU A 477 -33.75 -2.17 -5.88
CA LEU A 477 -32.68 -3.06 -6.36
C LEU A 477 -33.07 -3.75 -7.67
N ARG A 478 -34.36 -4.03 -7.87
CA ARG A 478 -34.87 -4.59 -9.13
C ARG A 478 -34.75 -3.59 -10.27
N ASP A 479 -35.12 -2.35 -10.02
CA ASP A 479 -34.98 -1.28 -11.02
C ASP A 479 -33.50 -1.01 -11.36
N GLN A 480 -32.61 -1.09 -10.38
CA GLN A 480 -31.16 -0.96 -10.59
C GLN A 480 -30.59 -2.10 -11.45
N VAL A 481 -31.01 -3.35 -11.20
CA VAL A 481 -30.64 -4.53 -11.99
C VAL A 481 -31.18 -4.41 -13.42
N ARG A 482 -32.44 -4.00 -13.59
CA ARG A 482 -33.06 -3.76 -14.90
C ARG A 482 -32.29 -2.69 -15.69
N GLN A 483 -31.91 -1.60 -15.03
CA GLN A 483 -31.15 -0.53 -15.67
C GLN A 483 -29.77 -0.99 -16.14
N LEU A 484 -29.06 -1.79 -15.34
CA LEU A 484 -27.75 -2.34 -15.70
C LEU A 484 -27.84 -3.29 -16.90
N LEU A 485 -28.85 -4.18 -16.91
CA LEU A 485 -29.07 -5.08 -18.04
C LEU A 485 -29.42 -4.33 -19.33
N ASN A 486 -30.28 -3.30 -19.25
CA ASN A 486 -30.65 -2.47 -20.40
C ASN A 486 -29.46 -1.68 -20.97
N GLN A 487 -28.46 -1.37 -20.15
CA GLN A 487 -27.22 -0.72 -20.58
C GLN A 487 -26.18 -1.70 -21.14
N GLY A 488 -26.50 -3.00 -21.23
CA GLY A 488 -25.58 -4.04 -21.67
C GLY A 488 -24.46 -4.33 -20.66
N CYS A 489 -24.61 -3.90 -19.40
CA CYS A 489 -23.65 -4.16 -18.35
C CYS A 489 -23.80 -5.58 -17.80
N ARG A 490 -22.69 -6.20 -17.44
CA ARG A 490 -22.67 -7.47 -16.69
C ARG A 490 -22.84 -7.21 -15.21
N ILE A 491 -23.53 -8.12 -14.54
CA ILE A 491 -23.76 -8.05 -13.10
C ILE A 491 -22.80 -9.00 -12.39
N GLY A 492 -22.07 -8.48 -11.42
CA GLY A 492 -21.27 -9.23 -10.48
C GLY A 492 -21.70 -8.96 -9.05
N THR A 493 -21.28 -9.84 -8.14
CA THR A 493 -21.44 -9.64 -6.70
C THR A 493 -20.08 -9.72 -6.03
N GLU A 494 -19.94 -9.04 -4.91
CA GLU A 494 -18.81 -9.21 -4.01
C GLU A 494 -19.30 -9.24 -2.56
N TYR A 495 -18.55 -9.89 -1.69
CA TYR A 495 -18.93 -10.05 -0.29
C TYR A 495 -17.74 -9.84 0.65
N ALA A 496 -18.02 -9.42 1.88
CA ALA A 496 -17.01 -9.19 2.89
C ALA A 496 -17.57 -9.44 4.30
N ASN A 497 -16.80 -10.12 5.14
CA ASN A 497 -17.08 -10.11 6.57
C ASN A 497 -16.78 -8.72 7.18
N GLU A 498 -17.16 -8.50 8.44
CA GLU A 498 -17.04 -7.20 9.10
C GLU A 498 -15.62 -6.63 9.08
N ARG A 499 -14.59 -7.46 9.28
CA ARG A 499 -13.19 -7.03 9.26
C ARG A 499 -12.78 -6.57 7.86
N HIS A 500 -13.14 -7.34 6.84
CA HIS A 500 -12.81 -7.07 5.45
C HIS A 500 -13.57 -5.83 4.91
N TYR A 501 -14.83 -5.64 5.31
CA TYR A 501 -15.62 -4.45 4.99
C TYR A 501 -14.98 -3.17 5.54
N ARG A 502 -14.50 -3.19 6.80
CA ARG A 502 -13.83 -2.03 7.45
C ARG A 502 -12.55 -1.59 6.72
N THR A 503 -11.87 -2.50 6.03
CA THR A 503 -10.65 -2.22 5.26
C THR A 503 -10.92 -2.13 3.74
N ASN A 504 -12.19 -2.09 3.32
CA ASN A 504 -12.61 -2.09 1.92
C ASN A 504 -12.02 -3.24 1.07
N SER A 505 -11.79 -4.40 1.70
CA SER A 505 -11.33 -5.63 1.07
C SER A 505 -12.55 -6.51 0.77
N TRP A 506 -12.75 -6.88 -0.48
CA TRP A 506 -13.94 -7.62 -0.91
C TRP A 506 -13.53 -8.91 -1.60
N LYS A 507 -14.28 -9.99 -1.38
CA LYS A 507 -14.14 -11.25 -2.10
C LYS A 507 -15.10 -11.25 -3.28
N SER A 508 -14.61 -11.64 -4.45
CA SER A 508 -15.43 -11.77 -5.65
C SER A 508 -16.42 -12.92 -5.50
N GLY A 509 -17.70 -12.64 -5.73
CA GLY A 509 -18.74 -13.62 -5.92
C GLY A 509 -18.79 -14.13 -7.37
N PRO A 510 -19.66 -15.10 -7.67
CA PRO A 510 -19.83 -15.63 -9.01
C PRO A 510 -20.34 -14.53 -9.96
N SER A 511 -19.87 -14.55 -11.21
CA SER A 511 -20.42 -13.70 -12.25
C SER A 511 -21.85 -14.13 -12.55
N ILE A 512 -22.82 -13.22 -12.44
CA ILE A 512 -24.22 -13.50 -12.75
C ILE A 512 -24.39 -13.46 -14.28
N GLN A 513 -24.41 -14.63 -14.91
CA GLN A 513 -24.70 -14.79 -16.33
C GLN A 513 -26.22 -14.91 -16.53
N ALA A 514 -26.90 -13.76 -16.63
CA ALA A 514 -28.34 -13.72 -16.82
C ALA A 514 -28.70 -13.07 -18.16
N SER A 515 -29.64 -13.69 -18.88
CA SER A 515 -30.21 -13.15 -20.14
C SER A 515 -31.55 -12.43 -19.93
N SER A 516 -32.06 -12.42 -18.69
CA SER A 516 -33.29 -11.75 -18.30
C SER A 516 -33.20 -11.21 -16.86
N GLU A 517 -33.99 -10.17 -16.57
CA GLU A 517 -34.06 -9.55 -15.24
C GLU A 517 -34.45 -10.56 -14.15
N SER A 518 -35.46 -11.40 -14.42
CA SER A 518 -35.91 -12.42 -13.47
C SER A 518 -34.81 -13.42 -13.10
N GLN A 519 -34.00 -13.84 -14.08
CA GLN A 519 -32.86 -14.72 -13.84
C GLN A 519 -31.74 -14.03 -13.04
N ALA A 520 -31.48 -12.75 -13.31
CA ALA A 520 -30.50 -11.98 -12.57
C ALA A 520 -30.90 -11.79 -11.10
N ILE A 521 -32.18 -11.49 -10.86
CA ILE A 521 -32.74 -11.34 -9.50
C ILE A 521 -32.73 -12.67 -8.74
N ALA A 522 -33.12 -13.78 -9.37
CA ALA A 522 -33.07 -15.10 -8.72
C ALA A 522 -31.64 -15.51 -8.32
N ALA A 523 -30.65 -15.25 -9.19
CA ALA A 523 -29.25 -15.51 -8.88
C ALA A 523 -28.72 -14.60 -7.74
N LEU A 524 -29.15 -13.35 -7.72
CA LEU A 524 -28.81 -12.40 -6.67
C LEU A 524 -29.44 -12.80 -5.33
N GLU A 525 -30.70 -13.21 -5.32
CA GLU A 525 -31.40 -13.71 -4.13
C GLU A 525 -30.73 -14.95 -3.54
N ALA A 526 -30.33 -15.90 -4.40
CA ALA A 526 -29.59 -17.09 -3.96
C ALA A 526 -28.24 -16.71 -3.31
N PHE A 527 -27.52 -15.76 -3.91
CA PHE A 527 -26.24 -15.28 -3.40
C PHE A 527 -26.38 -14.51 -2.08
N LEU A 528 -27.41 -13.68 -1.95
CA LEU A 528 -27.72 -12.96 -0.71
C LEU A 528 -28.02 -13.92 0.44
N ALA A 529 -28.79 -14.98 0.16
CA ALA A 529 -29.11 -16.03 1.12
C ALA A 529 -27.88 -16.84 1.56
N GLU A 530 -26.98 -17.17 0.63
CA GLU A 530 -25.70 -17.85 0.93
C GLU A 530 -24.80 -17.01 1.85
N HIS A 531 -24.86 -15.68 1.71
CA HIS A 531 -24.01 -14.72 2.43
C HIS A 531 -24.75 -13.90 3.49
N ALA A 532 -25.85 -14.41 4.07
CA ALA A 532 -26.73 -13.66 4.98
C ALA A 532 -26.02 -12.98 6.18
N GLY A 533 -24.88 -13.51 6.62
CA GLY A 533 -24.06 -12.96 7.72
C GLY A 533 -22.93 -12.01 7.28
N GLU A 534 -22.85 -11.65 6.00
CA GLU A 534 -21.78 -10.86 5.41
C GLU A 534 -22.31 -9.61 4.70
N TYR A 535 -21.44 -8.62 4.51
CA TYR A 535 -21.75 -7.49 3.65
C TYR A 535 -21.71 -7.95 2.20
N VAL A 536 -22.78 -7.72 1.44
CA VAL A 536 -22.82 -8.03 0.00
C VAL A 536 -22.98 -6.75 -0.78
N ARG A 537 -22.23 -6.60 -1.88
CA ARG A 537 -22.37 -5.50 -2.83
C ARG A 537 -22.62 -5.98 -4.25
N LEU A 538 -23.45 -5.23 -4.96
CA LEU A 538 -23.71 -5.35 -6.40
C LEU A 538 -22.64 -4.59 -7.18
N ILE A 539 -22.10 -5.22 -8.22
CA ILE A 539 -21.16 -4.63 -9.17
C ILE A 539 -21.77 -4.63 -10.57
N GLY A 540 -21.87 -3.47 -11.20
CA GLY A 540 -22.14 -3.33 -12.63
C GLY A 540 -20.84 -3.19 -13.41
N VAL A 541 -20.61 -4.02 -14.42
CA VAL A 541 -19.41 -3.96 -15.27
C VAL A 541 -19.80 -3.67 -16.70
N ASP A 542 -19.31 -2.56 -17.26
CA ASP A 542 -19.45 -2.24 -18.67
C ASP A 542 -18.40 -3.03 -19.48
N PRO A 543 -18.82 -4.01 -20.31
CA PRO A 543 -17.89 -4.85 -21.06
C PRO A 543 -17.18 -4.09 -22.20
N GLN A 544 -17.76 -3.00 -22.71
CA GLN A 544 -17.18 -2.20 -23.78
C GLN A 544 -16.12 -1.25 -23.22
N ALA A 545 -16.43 -0.55 -22.13
CA ALA A 545 -15.51 0.37 -21.48
C ALA A 545 -14.51 -0.32 -20.52
N LYS A 546 -14.64 -1.64 -20.31
CA LYS A 546 -13.81 -2.46 -19.39
C LYS A 546 -13.69 -1.84 -17.99
N ARG A 547 -14.77 -1.25 -17.48
CA ARG A 547 -14.79 -0.56 -16.19
C ARG A 547 -16.04 -0.91 -15.38
N ARG A 548 -15.95 -0.70 -14.06
CA ARG A 548 -17.09 -0.79 -13.15
C ARG A 548 -17.93 0.49 -13.26
N VAL A 549 -19.24 0.34 -13.35
CA VAL A 549 -20.20 1.46 -13.48
C VAL A 549 -21.12 1.60 -12.27
N VAL A 550 -21.25 0.55 -11.45
CA VAL A 550 -22.03 0.54 -10.20
C VAL A 550 -21.28 -0.27 -9.16
N GLU A 551 -21.18 0.27 -7.94
CA GLU A 551 -20.76 -0.46 -6.74
C GLU A 551 -21.69 -0.06 -5.57
N GLN A 552 -22.57 -0.96 -5.16
CA GLN A 552 -23.57 -0.65 -4.13
C GLN A 552 -23.68 -1.79 -3.12
N VAL A 553 -23.54 -1.48 -1.82
CA VAL A 553 -23.80 -2.47 -0.75
C VAL A 553 -25.31 -2.71 -0.67
N ILE A 554 -25.72 -3.96 -0.88
CA ILE A 554 -27.11 -4.41 -0.96
C ILE A 554 -27.51 -5.32 0.22
N GLN A 555 -26.55 -5.74 1.05
CA GLN A 555 -26.79 -6.48 2.29
C GLN A 555 -25.77 -6.09 3.36
N ARG A 556 -26.22 -6.05 4.62
CA ARG A 556 -25.37 -5.90 5.80
C ARG A 556 -25.68 -7.02 6.81
N PRO A 557 -24.69 -7.51 7.55
CA PRO A 557 -24.93 -8.49 8.61
C PRO A 557 -25.92 -7.94 9.64
N GLY A 558 -26.99 -8.68 9.90
CA GLY A 558 -28.02 -8.31 10.89
C GLY A 558 -29.23 -7.53 10.35
N ASP A 559 -29.26 -7.17 9.06
CA ASP A 559 -30.45 -6.63 8.40
C ASP A 559 -31.43 -7.79 8.09
N SER A 560 -32.06 -8.33 9.13
CA SER A 560 -33.13 -9.32 9.00
C SER A 560 -34.23 -9.03 10.02
N SER A 561 -34.89 -7.86 9.92
CA SER A 561 -36.24 -7.57 10.47
C SER A 561 -36.53 -6.06 10.59
N ARG A 562 -36.75 -5.36 9.47
CA ARG A 562 -37.51 -4.09 9.48
C ARG A 562 -38.27 -3.92 8.17
N ASN A 563 -39.32 -4.71 7.96
CA ASN A 563 -40.42 -4.30 7.09
C ASN A 563 -41.64 -5.19 7.32
N SER A 564 -42.35 -4.92 8.40
CA SER A 564 -43.70 -5.43 8.63
C SER A 564 -44.47 -4.47 9.51
N GLN A 565 -45.04 -3.43 8.91
CA GLN A 565 -46.33 -2.85 9.33
C GLN A 565 -47.04 -2.19 8.14
N PRO A 566 -48.39 -2.16 8.14
CA PRO A 566 -49.20 -2.41 6.96
C PRO A 566 -49.71 -1.13 6.27
N SER A 567 -50.03 -1.31 4.99
CA SER A 567 -50.77 -0.41 4.13
C SER A 567 -52.09 0.08 4.75
N GLY A 568 -52.19 1.38 5.03
CA GLY A 568 -53.44 2.10 5.24
C GLY A 568 -53.98 2.62 3.90
N GLN A 569 -55.23 2.26 3.61
CA GLN A 569 -55.96 2.50 2.37
C GLN A 569 -56.21 3.99 2.06
N ALA A 570 -56.39 4.23 0.76
CA ALA A 570 -56.81 5.47 0.15
C ALA A 570 -58.11 6.05 0.73
N SER A 571 -58.20 7.38 0.76
CA SER A 571 -59.45 8.06 0.43
C SER A 571 -59.17 9.36 -0.32
N SER A 572 -59.59 9.35 -1.58
CA SER A 572 -59.83 10.50 -2.43
C SER A 572 -60.95 11.36 -1.84
N HIS A 573 -60.71 12.64 -1.62
CA HIS A 573 -61.79 13.65 -1.62
C HIS A 573 -61.32 14.90 -2.36
N SER A 574 -61.95 15.10 -3.51
CA SER A 574 -62.03 16.35 -4.26
C SER A 574 -62.83 17.39 -3.47
N SER A 575 -62.37 18.64 -3.44
CA SER A 575 -63.29 19.77 -3.56
C SER A 575 -62.57 21.03 -4.02
N ASN A 576 -63.12 21.59 -5.10
CA ASN A 576 -62.95 22.94 -5.60
C ASN A 576 -63.24 24.00 -4.54
N GLY A 577 -62.69 25.21 -4.71
CA GLY A 577 -63.48 26.40 -4.44
C GLY A 577 -62.76 27.63 -3.90
N ALA A 578 -62.67 28.63 -4.78
CA ALA A 578 -62.92 30.04 -4.52
C ALA A 578 -61.83 30.92 -3.87
N SER A 579 -61.24 31.72 -4.77
CA SER A 579 -60.76 33.09 -4.63
C SER A 579 -61.61 34.00 -3.73
N SER A 580 -60.96 34.93 -3.01
CA SER A 580 -61.23 36.39 -3.09
C SER A 580 -60.42 37.21 -2.07
N TYR A 581 -59.79 38.29 -2.57
CA TYR A 581 -59.68 39.68 -2.06
C TYR A 581 -59.54 39.92 -0.52
N SER A 582 -58.74 40.85 0.03
CA SER A 582 -58.07 42.06 -0.47
C SER A 582 -57.23 42.72 0.64
N SER A 583 -56.22 43.49 0.21
CA SER A 583 -55.79 44.82 0.71
C SER A 583 -55.30 45.05 2.16
N SER A 584 -53.97 45.15 2.31
CA SER A 584 -53.17 46.35 2.67
C SER A 584 -53.66 47.41 3.69
N ALA A 585 -52.83 47.66 4.72
CA ALA A 585 -52.36 48.96 5.28
C ALA A 585 -51.56 48.67 6.58
N SER A 586 -50.24 48.85 6.71
CA SER A 586 -49.35 50.04 6.70
C SER A 586 -49.11 50.69 8.10
N ASN A 587 -47.81 50.89 8.38
CA ASN A 587 -47.13 51.71 9.42
C ASN A 587 -47.19 51.25 10.89
N GLY A 588 -46.11 51.27 11.69
CA GLY A 588 -44.73 51.74 11.52
C GLY A 588 -44.10 52.13 12.88
N HIS A 589 -42.76 51.99 13.00
CA HIS A 589 -41.83 52.41 14.09
C HIS A 589 -41.49 51.35 15.17
N ARG A 590 -40.32 50.67 15.12
CA ARG A 590 -38.92 51.07 15.47
C ARG A 590 -38.70 51.42 16.97
N SER A 591 -38.13 50.48 17.75
CA SER A 591 -36.73 50.54 18.24
C SER A 591 -36.39 49.47 19.28
N ALA A 592 -35.29 48.75 19.00
CA ALA A 592 -34.21 48.21 19.86
C ALA A 592 -34.48 47.58 21.25
N ALA A 593 -34.17 46.28 21.28
CA ALA A 593 -33.36 45.53 22.26
C ALA A 593 -33.82 45.47 23.74
N THR A 594 -34.18 44.26 24.20
CA THR A 594 -33.25 43.30 24.84
C THR A 594 -34.07 42.11 25.37
N SER A 595 -33.84 40.91 24.83
CA SER A 595 -34.19 39.68 25.53
C SER A 595 -33.30 38.52 25.09
N SER A 596 -32.56 38.02 26.07
CA SER A 596 -31.81 36.77 26.09
C SER A 596 -32.78 35.58 26.24
N GLY A 597 -32.67 34.58 25.36
CA GLY A 597 -33.39 33.31 25.46
C GLY A 597 -33.35 32.51 24.16
N SER A 598 -32.87 31.28 24.25
CA SER A 598 -32.36 30.39 23.19
C SER A 598 -33.39 29.79 22.20
N SER A 599 -32.86 29.44 21.01
CA SER A 599 -33.36 28.52 19.97
C SER A 599 -34.26 29.09 18.84
N SER A 600 -34.01 28.58 17.61
CA SER A 600 -34.87 28.59 16.42
C SER A 600 -34.59 29.53 15.23
N GLY A 601 -33.33 29.91 14.96
CA GLY A 601 -32.97 30.57 13.71
C GLY A 601 -31.65 30.08 13.12
N LEU A 602 -31.64 29.57 11.88
CA LEU A 602 -30.40 29.36 11.14
C LEU A 602 -29.70 30.71 10.96
N PRO A 603 -28.36 30.81 11.16
CA PRO A 603 -27.62 32.06 11.02
C PRO A 603 -27.89 32.76 9.68
N ALA A 604 -27.85 34.10 9.66
CA ALA A 604 -28.09 34.88 8.44
C ALA A 604 -27.13 34.50 7.30
N GLU A 605 -25.91 34.08 7.64
CA GLU A 605 -24.90 33.57 6.70
C GLU A 605 -25.38 32.28 5.99
N VAL A 606 -26.01 31.35 6.72
CA VAL A 606 -26.58 30.13 6.14
C VAL A 606 -27.72 30.48 5.18
N GLN A 607 -28.55 31.47 5.52
CA GLN A 607 -29.64 31.92 4.65
C GLN A 607 -29.12 32.54 3.34
N GLN A 608 -28.10 33.39 3.44
CA GLN A 608 -27.43 33.97 2.26
C GLN A 608 -26.82 32.88 1.37
N GLN A 609 -26.19 31.88 1.99
CA GLN A 609 -25.54 30.79 1.25
C GLN A 609 -26.55 29.88 0.55
N VAL A 610 -27.69 29.59 1.17
CA VAL A 610 -28.81 28.88 0.54
C VAL A 610 -29.33 29.66 -0.67
N ARG A 611 -29.54 30.98 -0.53
CA ARG A 611 -29.98 31.83 -1.64
C ARG A 611 -29.00 31.82 -2.81
N GLN A 612 -27.69 31.89 -2.52
CA GLN A 612 -26.65 31.84 -3.54
C GLN A 612 -26.64 30.51 -4.28
N LEU A 613 -26.74 29.38 -3.58
CA LEU A 613 -26.78 28.05 -4.18
C LEU A 613 -28.01 27.87 -5.08
N LEU A 614 -29.18 28.31 -4.61
CA LEU A 614 -30.42 28.23 -5.40
C LEU A 614 -30.34 29.10 -6.67
N ASN A 615 -29.80 30.31 -6.57
CA ASN A 615 -29.60 31.19 -7.73
C ASN A 615 -28.60 30.62 -8.76
N GLN A 616 -27.65 29.80 -8.31
CA GLN A 616 -26.71 29.09 -9.18
C GLN A 616 -27.28 27.79 -9.77
N GLY A 617 -28.53 27.43 -9.43
CA GLY A 617 -29.16 26.17 -9.86
C GLY A 617 -28.56 24.93 -9.17
N CYS A 618 -27.88 25.11 -8.03
CA CYS A 618 -27.33 24.02 -7.25
C CYS A 618 -28.44 23.36 -6.41
N ARG A 619 -28.32 22.04 -6.22
CA ARG A 619 -29.16 21.29 -5.27
C ARG A 619 -28.58 21.39 -3.87
N ILE A 620 -29.46 21.32 -2.89
CA ILE A 620 -29.09 21.41 -1.48
C ILE A 620 -29.31 20.05 -0.81
N GLY A 621 -28.29 19.58 -0.12
CA GLY A 621 -28.32 18.38 0.71
C GLY A 621 -27.84 18.69 2.12
N THR A 622 -27.98 17.71 3.01
CA THR A 622 -27.49 17.77 4.38
C THR A 622 -26.69 16.54 4.71
N GLU A 623 -25.77 16.67 5.64
CA GLU A 623 -25.06 15.55 6.24
C GLU A 623 -24.94 15.78 7.75
N TYR A 624 -24.91 14.69 8.51
CA TYR A 624 -24.78 14.74 9.96
C TYR A 624 -23.76 13.73 10.49
N ALA A 625 -23.20 14.02 11.65
CA ALA A 625 -22.16 13.21 12.28
C ALA A 625 -22.19 13.32 13.81
N ASP A 626 -22.12 12.18 14.50
CA ASP A 626 -21.74 12.13 15.91
C ASP A 626 -20.29 12.63 16.13
N GLU A 627 -19.90 12.91 17.37
CA GLU A 627 -18.57 13.47 17.69
C GLU A 627 -17.40 12.62 17.16
N ARG A 628 -17.53 11.29 17.23
CA ARG A 628 -16.50 10.36 16.75
C ARG A 628 -16.39 10.42 15.23
N ARG A 629 -17.52 10.45 14.54
CA ARG A 629 -17.64 10.57 13.08
C ARG A 629 -17.15 11.92 12.57
N TYR A 630 -17.44 12.98 13.30
CA TYR A 630 -16.94 14.32 12.99
C TYR A 630 -15.40 14.38 13.06
N ARG A 631 -14.79 13.79 14.10
CA ARG A 631 -13.32 13.71 14.26
C ARG A 631 -12.63 12.96 13.11
N THR A 632 -13.28 11.95 12.53
CA THR A 632 -12.74 11.16 11.42
C THR A 632 -13.26 11.58 10.04
N SER A 633 -13.98 12.71 9.95
CA SER A 633 -14.63 13.19 8.72
C SER A 633 -15.57 12.17 8.05
N SER A 634 -16.18 11.27 8.83
CA SER A 634 -17.12 10.28 8.34
C SER A 634 -18.56 10.76 8.52
N TRP A 635 -19.17 11.28 7.47
CA TRP A 635 -20.51 11.86 7.54
C TRP A 635 -21.60 10.89 7.09
N LYS A 636 -22.79 10.97 7.68
CA LYS A 636 -24.00 10.30 7.19
C LYS A 636 -24.80 11.28 6.32
N SER A 637 -25.31 10.80 5.20
CA SER A 637 -26.19 11.61 4.35
C SER A 637 -27.54 11.81 5.03
N GLY A 638 -27.98 13.07 5.08
CA GLY A 638 -29.31 13.48 5.51
C GLY A 638 -30.36 13.33 4.41
N PRO A 639 -31.64 13.53 4.74
CA PRO A 639 -32.73 13.45 3.77
C PRO A 639 -32.57 14.47 2.64
N SER A 640 -32.91 14.07 1.42
CA SER A 640 -32.77 14.93 0.24
C SER A 640 -33.80 16.06 0.26
N ILE A 641 -33.35 17.31 0.12
CA ILE A 641 -34.24 18.48 0.04
C ILE A 641 -34.58 18.72 -1.43
N GLN A 642 -35.82 18.38 -1.82
CA GLN A 642 -36.31 18.49 -3.20
C GLN A 642 -37.15 19.77 -3.39
N SER A 643 -36.60 20.93 -3.05
CA SER A 643 -37.24 22.23 -3.28
C SER A 643 -36.25 23.26 -3.77
N ASN A 644 -36.71 24.14 -4.67
CA ASN A 644 -35.98 25.31 -5.13
C ASN A 644 -36.46 26.60 -4.46
N ASN A 645 -37.45 26.50 -3.56
CA ASN A 645 -37.96 27.64 -2.80
C ASN A 645 -37.10 27.85 -1.54
N GLU A 646 -36.47 29.02 -1.42
CA GLU A 646 -35.59 29.37 -0.29
C GLU A 646 -36.27 29.13 1.07
N SER A 647 -37.56 29.48 1.21
CA SER A 647 -38.27 29.37 2.48
C SER A 647 -38.49 27.90 2.88
N GLU A 648 -38.82 27.04 1.92
CA GLU A 648 -39.01 25.60 2.13
C GLU A 648 -37.70 24.87 2.43
N VAL A 649 -36.62 25.27 1.75
CA VAL A 649 -35.27 24.76 2.02
C VAL A 649 -34.84 25.13 3.43
N LEU A 650 -34.99 26.40 3.82
CA LEU A 650 -34.66 26.86 5.17
C LEU A 650 -35.52 26.19 6.25
N ALA A 651 -36.78 25.88 5.96
CA ALA A 651 -37.64 25.12 6.86
C ALA A 651 -37.16 23.66 7.00
N SER A 652 -36.77 23.02 5.90
CA SER A 652 -36.23 21.67 5.88
C SER A 652 -34.89 21.57 6.63
N LEU A 653 -34.00 22.54 6.44
CA LEU A 653 -32.73 22.61 7.17
C LEU A 653 -32.94 22.76 8.68
N ARG A 654 -33.94 23.55 9.11
CA ARG A 654 -34.32 23.67 10.53
C ARG A 654 -34.88 22.37 11.09
N ALA A 655 -35.71 21.66 10.33
CA ALA A 655 -36.25 20.37 10.74
C ALA A 655 -35.14 19.33 10.93
N ILE A 656 -34.22 19.21 9.96
CA ILE A 656 -33.09 18.27 10.01
C ILE A 656 -32.13 18.60 11.15
N ALA A 657 -31.85 19.89 11.37
CA ALA A 657 -31.06 20.35 12.51
C ALA A 657 -31.70 19.90 13.85
N GLY A 658 -33.03 20.04 13.99
CA GLY A 658 -33.78 19.57 15.15
C GLY A 658 -33.82 18.05 15.30
N GLU A 659 -33.97 17.29 14.21
CA GLU A 659 -33.94 15.82 14.22
C GLU A 659 -32.59 15.26 14.69
N HIS A 660 -31.52 15.99 14.44
CA HIS A 660 -30.15 15.63 14.77
C HIS A 660 -29.59 16.47 15.92
N GLU A 661 -30.44 16.84 16.89
CA GLU A 661 -30.03 17.59 18.08
C GLU A 661 -28.90 16.85 18.84
N GLY A 662 -27.78 17.54 19.07
CA GLY A 662 -26.59 16.95 19.68
C GLY A 662 -25.60 16.27 18.70
N GLU A 663 -25.85 16.31 17.39
CA GLU A 663 -24.91 15.92 16.35
C GLU A 663 -24.41 17.16 15.56
N TYR A 664 -23.27 17.00 14.89
CA TYR A 664 -22.80 17.98 13.91
C TYR A 664 -23.66 17.87 12.64
N VAL A 665 -24.26 18.96 12.17
CA VAL A 665 -25.03 18.97 10.91
C VAL A 665 -24.40 19.98 9.97
N ARG A 666 -24.22 19.60 8.71
CA ARG A 666 -23.70 20.47 7.64
C ARG A 666 -24.61 20.50 6.42
N LEU A 667 -24.67 21.67 5.81
CA LEU A 667 -25.26 21.97 4.51
C LEU A 667 -24.27 21.59 3.39
N ILE A 668 -24.77 20.92 2.35
CA ILE A 668 -24.01 20.57 1.14
C ILE A 668 -24.67 21.21 -0.08
N GLY A 669 -23.91 21.96 -0.87
CA GLY A 669 -24.32 22.42 -2.19
C GLY A 669 -23.79 21.48 -3.28
N VAL A 670 -24.64 21.04 -4.20
CA VAL A 670 -24.28 20.14 -5.30
C VAL A 670 -24.64 20.79 -6.63
N ASP A 671 -23.65 20.97 -7.51
CA ASP A 671 -23.89 21.40 -8.88
C ASP A 671 -24.35 20.18 -9.71
N PRO A 672 -25.62 20.15 -10.19
CA PRO A 672 -26.14 19.00 -10.93
C PRO A 672 -25.52 18.86 -12.33
N LYS A 673 -24.97 19.93 -12.92
CA LYS A 673 -24.33 19.89 -14.24
C LYS A 673 -22.91 19.38 -14.13
N ALA A 674 -22.15 19.90 -13.16
CA ALA A 674 -20.77 19.47 -12.93
C ALA A 674 -20.64 18.18 -12.10
N LYS A 675 -21.76 17.68 -11.54
CA LYS A 675 -21.81 16.49 -10.66
C LYS A 675 -20.80 16.53 -9.52
N ARG A 676 -20.58 17.71 -8.94
CA ARG A 676 -19.61 17.93 -7.85
C ARG A 676 -20.24 18.73 -6.71
N ARG A 677 -19.66 18.58 -5.51
CA ARG A 677 -19.97 19.46 -4.38
C ARG A 677 -19.33 20.82 -4.62
N VAL A 678 -20.09 21.88 -4.35
CA VAL A 678 -19.65 23.28 -4.49
C VAL A 678 -19.61 24.02 -3.16
N LEU A 679 -20.20 23.44 -2.11
CA LEU A 679 -20.20 23.98 -0.76
C LEU A 679 -20.33 22.87 0.27
N GLU A 680 -19.57 22.98 1.37
CA GLU A 680 -19.83 22.26 2.62
C GLU A 680 -19.79 23.28 3.77
N LEU A 681 -20.90 23.52 4.44
CA LEU A 681 -21.02 24.52 5.51
C LEU A 681 -21.60 23.87 6.77
N LEU A 682 -20.88 23.94 7.89
CA LEU A 682 -21.37 23.43 9.16
C LEU A 682 -22.46 24.38 9.71
N ILE A 683 -23.66 23.84 9.94
CA ILE A 683 -24.84 24.60 10.37
C ILE A 683 -25.31 24.27 11.79
N GLN A 684 -24.82 23.18 12.38
CA GLN A 684 -25.07 22.79 13.77
C GLN A 684 -23.85 22.09 14.37
N GLN A 685 -23.60 22.34 15.66
CA GLN A 685 -22.65 21.62 16.50
C GLN A 685 -23.37 21.12 17.77
N PRO A 686 -22.96 19.98 18.36
CA PRO A 686 -23.41 19.57 19.69
C PRO A 686 -23.07 20.65 20.71
N ASN A 687 -24.00 20.95 21.63
CA ASN A 687 -23.87 22.04 22.63
C ASN A 687 -22.45 22.17 23.19
N ALA A 688 -21.87 23.36 23.01
CA ALA A 688 -20.62 23.76 23.65
C ALA A 688 -20.83 23.82 25.17
N VAL A 689 -20.51 22.74 25.87
CA VAL A 689 -20.22 22.82 27.31
C VAL A 689 -18.91 23.59 27.43
N ALA A 690 -19.01 24.73 28.09
CA ALA A 690 -17.94 25.68 28.33
C ALA A 690 -16.62 25.03 28.77
N GLN A 691 -15.55 25.30 28.02
CA GLN A 691 -14.22 25.45 28.59
C GLN A 691 -13.71 26.85 28.20
N ARG A 692 -13.78 27.75 29.18
CA ARG A 692 -13.01 28.99 29.23
C ARG A 692 -11.56 28.67 29.53
#